data_AF-A0A672NVV8-F1
#
_entry.id   AF-A0A672NVV8-F1
#
_cell.length_a   1.000
_cell.length_b   1.000
_cell.length_c   1.000
_cell.angle_alpha   90.00
_cell.angle_beta   90.00
_cell.angle_gamma   90.00
#
_symmetry.space_group_name_H-M   'P 1'
#
loop_
_entity.id
_entity.type
_entity.pdbx_description
1 polymer ?
#
loop_
_entity_poly.entity_id
_entity_poly.type
_entity_poly.pdbx_seq_one_letter_code
_entity_poly.pdbx_strand_id
1 'polypeptide(L)'
;MIWLFGCHIQVFPICTSLFYYYFAPFIAKFIYLFICTISNDNRRVKQRDCDESDIFQLNSIPNRHKETWRKYRTGSPPSLTHFWGFHHSVPRCVCSSSRSMLSLRSATSALLLRTGTQIATVRAVPRVRSSPIRLCGSSPIRALSLSGCLCKKKKRSAWLEMTEGQNMDGSIEEVLAPLRLAVKEQGDLVRKLKAENTPEVDVNKAVAELKARKRILEAKELALQPKDDIVDRTKMEDTLKRRFFYDQAFAIYGGVSGLYDFGPVGCALKNNILQVWRQHFIQEEQILEIDCTMLTPEPVLKTSGHVDKFADYMVKDVKNGECFRADHLLKAHLQKLMSDKKCTAEKKTEMEGVITQMDNYTQQELADLFVQYNVKSPSTGNDLTPPISFNLMFQTSIGPGGNMQGYLRPETAQGIFLNFKRLLEFNQGKLPFAAAQIGNSFRNEISPRSGLIRVREFTMAEIEHFVDPNEKVHSKFSNVADLEIMLYSSKAQTSGQSAQIMRLGDAVEQGIINNSVLGYFIGRIYLYLIKVGVAKDKLRFRQHMDNEMAHYACDCWDAETKTSYGWIEIVGCADRSCYDLLCHARATKVPLVAEKPLKEPISFNFEPNKGAIGKAYKKDAKLAMEYLAICDECYITEQEKLLNENGEFTIETEGKTFKLTKDMVNIKRFQKTLHVEEVVPNVIEPSFGIGRIMYSIFEHTFRIREGDEQRTYFSFPATVAPYKCSVLPLSQNQEFMPFVRELSEALTRNGVSHKVDDSSGSIGRRYARTDEIGVAFGITIDFDTVNKTPHTATLRDRDSMRQIRAEVSELPEIVRDLANGAITWSEVESKYPIFEGQETSKKETVEE
;
A
#
# COMPACT_ATOMS: atom_id res chain seq x y z
N MET A 1 -21.75 -33.87 -6.43
CA MET A 1 -20.29 -33.73 -6.63
C MET A 1 -19.52 -35.01 -6.23
N ILE A 2 -20.05 -36.22 -6.48
CA ILE A 2 -19.36 -37.49 -6.17
C ILE A 2 -19.68 -38.50 -7.29
N TRP A 3 -19.17 -38.25 -8.51
CA TRP A 3 -19.33 -39.15 -9.67
C TRP A 3 -18.23 -38.97 -10.74
N LEU A 4 -17.07 -38.40 -10.35
CA LEU A 4 -16.00 -37.98 -11.29
C LEU A 4 -14.57 -38.34 -10.85
N PHE A 5 -14.41 -39.19 -9.84
CA PHE A 5 -13.12 -39.80 -9.49
C PHE A 5 -13.30 -41.30 -9.35
N GLY A 6 -12.91 -42.04 -10.41
CA GLY A 6 -13.27 -43.45 -10.57
C GLY A 6 -12.45 -44.19 -11.63
N CYS A 7 -11.15 -43.89 -11.77
CA CYS A 7 -10.24 -44.74 -12.53
C CYS A 7 -8.79 -44.63 -12.04
N HIS A 8 -8.03 -45.73 -12.18
CA HIS A 8 -6.57 -45.87 -11.99
C HIS A 8 -5.90 -45.29 -10.73
N ILE A 9 -5.94 -46.06 -9.64
CA ILE A 9 -4.72 -46.36 -8.86
C ILE A 9 -4.65 -47.88 -8.67
N GLN A 10 -3.54 -48.49 -9.09
CA GLN A 10 -3.13 -49.85 -8.70
C GLN A 10 -2.07 -49.77 -7.60
N VAL A 11 -1.76 -50.93 -7.00
CA VAL A 11 -0.60 -51.24 -6.14
C VAL A 11 -0.80 -51.10 -4.61
N PHE A 12 -0.47 -52.22 -3.94
CA PHE A 12 -0.35 -52.54 -2.50
C PHE A 12 -1.53 -52.36 -1.49
N PRO A 13 -1.94 -53.45 -0.79
CA PRO A 13 -2.81 -53.40 0.39
C PRO A 13 -2.01 -53.17 1.70
N ILE A 14 -2.65 -53.40 2.85
CA ILE A 14 -2.18 -53.17 4.25
C ILE A 14 -2.37 -51.71 4.73
N CYS A 15 -3.65 -51.33 4.92
CA CYS A 15 -4.06 -50.29 5.90
C CYS A 15 -5.59 -50.17 6.12
N THR A 16 -6.41 -50.85 5.31
CA THR A 16 -7.87 -50.68 5.27
C THR A 16 -8.64 -51.15 6.51
N SER A 17 -8.05 -51.93 7.41
CA SER A 17 -8.75 -52.53 8.57
C SER A 17 -8.91 -51.61 9.78
N LEU A 18 -8.00 -50.64 9.98
CA LEU A 18 -8.00 -49.78 11.18
C LEU A 18 -8.90 -48.53 11.03
N PHE A 19 -8.95 -47.95 9.83
CA PHE A 19 -9.69 -46.71 9.57
C PHE A 19 -11.20 -46.87 9.79
N TYR A 20 -11.76 -48.02 9.37
CA TYR A 20 -13.19 -48.29 9.40
C TYR A 20 -13.78 -48.44 10.82
N TYR A 21 -12.98 -48.92 11.78
CA TYR A 21 -13.45 -49.17 13.15
C TYR A 21 -13.46 -47.90 14.03
N TYR A 22 -12.58 -46.93 13.77
CA TYR A 22 -12.42 -45.74 14.63
C TYR A 22 -13.07 -44.47 14.08
N PHE A 23 -13.06 -44.23 12.76
CA PHE A 23 -13.54 -42.95 12.20
C PHE A 23 -15.01 -42.95 11.74
N ALA A 24 -15.57 -44.10 11.39
CA ALA A 24 -16.97 -44.19 10.94
C ALA A 24 -18.01 -43.62 11.94
N PRO A 25 -17.89 -43.83 13.28
CA PRO A 25 -18.84 -43.26 14.24
C PRO A 25 -18.83 -41.73 14.28
N PHE A 26 -17.68 -41.10 14.08
CA PHE A 26 -17.55 -39.63 14.08
C PHE A 26 -18.18 -38.99 12.85
N ILE A 27 -17.95 -39.58 11.66
CA ILE A 27 -18.50 -39.08 10.40
C ILE A 27 -20.04 -39.16 10.42
N ALA A 28 -20.61 -40.26 10.89
CA ALA A 28 -22.06 -40.41 11.05
C ALA A 28 -22.65 -39.34 11.99
N LYS A 29 -21.97 -39.04 13.11
CA LYS A 29 -22.40 -38.02 14.07
C LYS A 29 -22.34 -36.61 13.50
N PHE A 30 -21.32 -36.31 12.70
CA PHE A 30 -21.16 -35.01 12.03
C PHE A 30 -22.24 -34.79 10.95
N ILE A 31 -22.52 -35.81 10.13
CA ILE A 31 -23.60 -35.78 9.12
C ILE A 31 -24.97 -35.60 9.79
N TYR A 32 -25.23 -36.28 10.91
CA TYR A 32 -26.49 -36.13 11.63
C TYR A 32 -26.70 -34.69 12.17
N LEU A 33 -25.67 -34.08 12.79
CA LEU A 33 -25.76 -32.67 13.18
C LEU A 33 -25.99 -31.75 11.96
N PHE A 34 -25.27 -31.97 10.86
CA PHE A 34 -25.37 -31.13 9.66
C PHE A 34 -26.79 -31.15 9.06
N ILE A 35 -27.42 -32.32 9.01
CA ILE A 35 -28.81 -32.48 8.54
C ILE A 35 -29.80 -31.81 9.51
N CYS A 36 -29.63 -32.00 10.83
CA CYS A 36 -30.48 -31.35 11.83
C CYS A 36 -30.38 -29.81 11.83
N THR A 37 -29.21 -29.25 11.53
CA THR A 37 -29.01 -27.79 11.43
C THR A 37 -29.62 -27.20 10.16
N ILE A 38 -29.60 -27.92 9.03
CA ILE A 38 -30.18 -27.43 7.77
C ILE A 38 -31.73 -27.44 7.78
N SER A 39 -32.34 -28.37 8.52
CA SER A 39 -33.79 -28.58 8.47
C SER A 39 -34.64 -27.60 9.28
N ASN A 40 -34.06 -26.54 9.88
CA ASN A 40 -34.74 -25.80 10.95
C ASN A 40 -34.57 -24.26 10.92
N ASP A 41 -34.76 -23.63 9.75
CA ASP A 41 -35.24 -22.23 9.75
C ASP A 41 -36.03 -21.82 8.48
N ASN A 42 -37.36 -21.99 8.51
CA ASN A 42 -38.30 -20.90 8.15
C ASN A 42 -39.77 -21.22 8.51
N ARG A 43 -40.36 -20.34 9.34
CA ARG A 43 -41.81 -19.96 9.40
C ARG A 43 -42.86 -20.95 9.94
N ARG A 44 -43.30 -20.62 11.16
CA ARG A 44 -44.70 -20.51 11.63
C ARG A 44 -45.82 -20.92 10.63
N VAL A 45 -46.40 -22.11 10.81
CA VAL A 45 -47.81 -22.41 10.50
C VAL A 45 -48.42 -23.15 11.71
N LYS A 46 -49.75 -23.13 11.86
CA LYS A 46 -50.46 -23.61 13.06
C LYS A 46 -50.41 -25.13 13.23
N GLN A 47 -50.27 -25.54 14.48
CA GLN A 47 -50.46 -26.90 15.00
C GLN A 47 -51.84 -27.47 14.64
N ARG A 48 -51.87 -28.62 13.97
CA ARG A 48 -52.94 -29.64 13.93
C ARG A 48 -52.33 -31.01 13.66
N ASP A 49 -52.99 -32.03 14.17
CA ASP A 49 -52.58 -33.43 14.18
C ASP A 49 -52.87 -34.15 12.85
N CYS A 50 -52.11 -35.19 12.53
CA CYS A 50 -52.49 -36.32 11.66
C CYS A 50 -51.47 -37.48 11.82
N ASP A 51 -51.92 -38.72 11.58
CA ASP A 51 -51.28 -39.97 12.02
C ASP A 51 -50.33 -40.65 10.99
N GLU A 52 -49.76 -41.79 11.40
CA GLU A 52 -48.81 -42.64 10.67
C GLU A 52 -49.38 -43.32 9.40
N SER A 53 -49.57 -42.58 8.30
CA SER A 53 -49.67 -43.20 6.96
C SER A 53 -49.33 -42.24 5.81
N ASP A 54 -48.10 -42.29 5.29
CA ASP A 54 -47.75 -42.11 3.85
C ASP A 54 -46.22 -42.04 3.58
N ILE A 55 -45.48 -43.12 3.80
CA ILE A 55 -44.19 -43.36 3.11
C ILE A 55 -44.12 -44.82 2.66
N PHE A 56 -44.74 -45.11 1.52
CA PHE A 56 -44.47 -46.31 0.72
C PHE A 56 -43.94 -45.87 -0.66
N GLN A 57 -43.18 -46.76 -1.31
CA GLN A 57 -42.45 -46.58 -2.58
C GLN A 57 -41.14 -45.77 -2.53
N LEU A 58 -40.03 -46.50 -2.49
CA LEU A 58 -38.84 -46.21 -3.29
C LEU A 58 -38.11 -47.53 -3.60
N ASN A 59 -38.52 -48.20 -4.66
CA ASN A 59 -38.01 -49.52 -5.06
C ASN A 59 -36.77 -49.39 -5.96
N SER A 60 -35.56 -49.36 -5.38
CA SER A 60 -34.30 -49.64 -6.12
C SER A 60 -33.04 -49.71 -5.24
N ILE A 61 -32.78 -50.85 -4.59
CA ILE A 61 -31.44 -51.34 -4.18
C ILE A 61 -31.55 -52.83 -3.75
N PRO A 62 -30.57 -53.71 -4.06
CA PRO A 62 -30.72 -55.16 -3.87
C PRO A 62 -30.59 -55.66 -2.42
N ASN A 63 -31.25 -56.78 -2.11
CA ASN A 63 -31.27 -57.37 -0.76
C ASN A 63 -29.93 -58.03 -0.35
N ARG A 64 -29.23 -57.45 0.62
CA ARG A 64 -28.49 -58.16 1.70
C ARG A 64 -28.45 -57.25 2.95
N HIS A 65 -28.24 -57.84 4.13
CA HIS A 65 -28.22 -57.15 5.45
C HIS A 65 -29.55 -56.56 5.96
N LYS A 66 -30.65 -57.33 5.93
CA LYS A 66 -31.92 -56.99 6.61
C LYS A 66 -32.05 -57.51 8.06
N GLU A 67 -31.02 -58.15 8.63
CA GLU A 67 -31.17 -58.98 9.85
C GLU A 67 -30.53 -58.42 11.15
N THR A 68 -29.68 -57.40 11.09
CA THR A 68 -29.01 -56.84 12.30
C THR A 68 -29.87 -55.88 13.13
N TRP A 69 -30.99 -55.39 12.60
CA TRP A 69 -31.79 -54.31 13.22
C TRP A 69 -32.85 -54.76 14.26
N ARG A 70 -32.82 -56.02 14.71
CA ARG A 70 -33.92 -56.64 15.49
C ARG A 70 -33.62 -56.96 16.97
N LYS A 71 -32.55 -56.41 17.56
CA LYS A 71 -32.04 -56.86 18.88
C LYS A 71 -31.77 -55.81 19.97
N TYR A 72 -32.02 -54.51 19.74
CA TYR A 72 -31.83 -53.46 20.75
C TYR A 72 -33.01 -52.48 20.78
N ARG A 73 -34.14 -52.89 21.39
CA ARG A 73 -35.35 -52.03 21.55
C ARG A 73 -36.13 -52.33 22.84
N THR A 74 -35.45 -52.35 23.98
CA THR A 74 -36.05 -52.56 25.32
C THR A 74 -35.29 -51.75 26.38
N GLY A 75 -35.98 -50.82 27.07
CA GLY A 75 -35.42 -50.06 28.20
C GLY A 75 -35.77 -48.57 28.17
N SER A 76 -36.67 -48.15 29.08
CA SER A 76 -37.08 -46.75 29.30
C SER A 76 -36.46 -46.21 30.61
N PRO A 77 -36.41 -44.88 30.85
CA PRO A 77 -35.49 -44.26 31.83
C PRO A 77 -36.10 -44.07 33.23
N PRO A 78 -35.33 -43.47 34.18
CA PRO A 78 -35.90 -42.30 34.87
C PRO A 78 -34.92 -41.15 35.26
N SER A 79 -35.51 -39.94 35.35
CA SER A 79 -35.28 -38.83 36.31
C SER A 79 -33.95 -38.03 36.40
N LEU A 80 -34.10 -36.71 36.60
CA LEU A 80 -33.11 -35.75 37.10
C LEU A 80 -33.19 -35.63 38.65
N THR A 81 -32.16 -35.14 39.34
CA THR A 81 -32.17 -33.88 40.17
C THR A 81 -30.91 -33.67 41.03
N HIS A 82 -30.67 -32.40 41.43
CA HIS A 82 -29.70 -31.91 42.45
C HIS A 82 -28.18 -32.07 42.15
N PHE A 83 -27.24 -31.32 42.77
CA PHE A 83 -27.31 -30.34 43.89
C PHE A 83 -26.45 -29.06 43.61
N TRP A 84 -26.68 -27.98 44.36
CA TRP A 84 -25.81 -26.77 44.44
C TRP A 84 -24.81 -26.86 45.62
N GLY A 85 -23.64 -26.20 45.59
CA GLY A 85 -22.83 -26.00 46.83
C GLY A 85 -21.38 -25.47 46.76
N PHE A 86 -21.19 -24.18 47.11
CA PHE A 86 -20.12 -23.55 47.93
C PHE A 86 -18.58 -23.89 47.85
N HIS A 87 -17.82 -22.84 47.50
CA HIS A 87 -16.62 -22.24 48.17
C HIS A 87 -15.41 -23.01 48.78
N HIS A 88 -14.21 -22.47 48.45
CA HIS A 88 -13.00 -22.24 49.27
C HIS A 88 -12.08 -23.36 49.84
N SER A 89 -10.86 -23.44 49.26
CA SER A 89 -9.55 -23.21 49.94
C SER A 89 -8.85 -24.28 50.82
N VAL A 90 -7.80 -24.93 50.25
CA VAL A 90 -6.54 -25.48 50.88
C VAL A 90 -6.69 -26.59 51.98
N PRO A 91 -5.62 -27.28 52.52
CA PRO A 91 -4.19 -27.45 52.13
C PRO A 91 -3.53 -28.89 52.25
N ARG A 92 -2.38 -29.08 51.57
CA ARG A 92 -1.10 -29.80 51.94
C ARG A 92 -1.00 -31.29 52.41
N CYS A 93 0.15 -31.90 52.02
CA CYS A 93 0.99 -32.94 52.72
C CYS A 93 0.53 -34.44 52.69
N VAL A 94 1.38 -35.50 52.86
CA VAL A 94 2.83 -35.64 53.20
C VAL A 94 3.47 -37.02 52.78
N CYS A 95 4.81 -37.08 52.55
CA CYS A 95 5.75 -38.27 52.57
C CYS A 95 5.46 -39.54 51.71
N SER A 96 6.35 -40.56 51.51
CA SER A 96 7.84 -40.76 51.43
C SER A 96 8.09 -42.22 50.90
N SER A 97 9.19 -42.68 50.28
CA SER A 97 10.60 -42.75 50.75
C SER A 97 11.49 -43.64 49.82
N SER A 98 12.84 -43.52 49.93
CA SER A 98 13.89 -44.46 49.42
C SER A 98 14.10 -44.56 47.88
N ARG A 99 15.30 -44.90 47.34
CA ARG A 99 16.60 -45.33 47.92
C ARG A 99 17.81 -44.95 47.00
N SER A 100 18.97 -44.67 47.60
CA SER A 100 20.40 -44.84 47.17
C SER A 100 20.78 -45.12 45.69
N MET A 101 21.92 -44.72 45.09
CA MET A 101 23.20 -44.00 45.40
C MET A 101 23.96 -43.88 44.03
N LEU A 102 25.14 -43.30 43.74
CA LEU A 102 26.27 -42.49 44.30
C LEU A 102 26.91 -41.79 43.04
N SER A 103 27.98 -40.96 42.94
CA SER A 103 29.08 -40.38 43.74
C SER A 103 29.42 -39.00 43.05
N LEU A 104 29.98 -37.91 43.60
CA LEU A 104 31.12 -37.62 44.50
C LEU A 104 32.49 -37.94 43.84
N ARG A 105 33.47 -37.02 43.65
CA ARG A 105 33.98 -35.83 44.41
C ARG A 105 34.75 -34.85 43.47
N SER A 106 35.24 -33.63 43.80
CA SER A 106 34.97 -32.58 44.83
C SER A 106 35.92 -31.35 44.66
N ALA A 107 35.57 -30.19 45.24
CA ALA A 107 36.50 -29.12 45.73
C ALA A 107 37.30 -28.25 44.69
N THR A 108 37.94 -27.13 45.07
CA THR A 108 37.38 -25.79 45.47
C THR A 108 38.48 -24.70 45.58
N SER A 109 38.13 -23.45 45.25
CA SER A 109 38.67 -22.18 45.83
C SER A 109 40.05 -21.57 45.47
N ALA A 110 40.06 -20.23 45.57
CA ALA A 110 41.14 -19.33 46.02
C ALA A 110 42.17 -18.69 45.04
N LEU A 111 41.97 -17.37 44.91
CA LEU A 111 42.82 -16.25 44.49
C LEU A 111 44.23 -16.20 45.16
N LEU A 112 45.31 -15.74 44.45
CA LEU A 112 46.21 -14.60 44.82
C LEU A 112 47.62 -14.53 44.13
N LEU A 113 47.93 -13.35 43.57
CA LEU A 113 49.20 -12.58 43.45
C LEU A 113 50.65 -13.19 43.30
N ARG A 114 51.33 -12.65 42.24
CA ARG A 114 52.70 -12.03 42.20
C ARG A 114 54.00 -12.83 41.87
N THR A 115 54.92 -12.09 41.21
CA THR A 115 56.32 -12.43 40.78
C THR A 115 56.43 -13.51 39.68
N GLY A 116 57.44 -13.56 38.79
CA GLY A 116 58.56 -12.65 38.46
C GLY A 116 59.74 -13.42 37.80
N THR A 117 60.66 -12.85 37.00
CA THR A 117 60.75 -11.54 36.30
C THR A 117 61.87 -11.57 35.23
N GLN A 118 61.74 -10.85 34.09
CA GLN A 118 62.77 -10.59 33.04
C GLN A 118 63.24 -11.83 32.21
N ILE A 119 63.70 -11.77 30.95
CA ILE A 119 63.98 -10.70 29.94
C ILE A 119 63.73 -11.35 28.52
N ALA A 120 63.63 -10.72 27.33
CA ALA A 120 64.15 -9.45 26.82
C ALA A 120 63.40 -8.82 25.60
N THR A 121 64.00 -7.74 25.11
CA THR A 121 64.00 -7.03 23.79
C THR A 121 63.73 -7.85 22.50
N VAL A 122 63.18 -7.33 21.38
CA VAL A 122 62.80 -5.96 20.90
C VAL A 122 61.89 -6.10 19.64
N ARG A 123 61.11 -5.16 19.06
CA ARG A 123 60.87 -3.68 19.15
C ARG A 123 59.36 -3.37 18.94
N ALA A 124 58.94 -2.09 19.07
CA ALA A 124 57.55 -1.62 18.88
C ALA A 124 57.54 -0.07 18.60
N VAL A 125 56.43 0.68 18.37
CA VAL A 125 54.98 0.39 18.53
C VAL A 125 54.00 0.90 17.43
N PRO A 126 53.66 2.21 17.24
CA PRO A 126 52.21 2.56 17.24
C PRO A 126 51.60 3.43 16.10
N ARG A 127 50.25 3.41 16.08
CA ARG A 127 49.30 4.38 15.48
C ARG A 127 49.35 5.78 16.15
N VAL A 128 48.66 6.79 15.58
CA VAL A 128 47.51 7.56 16.18
C VAL A 128 47.23 8.95 15.52
N ARG A 129 45.93 9.26 15.25
CA ARG A 129 45.20 10.55 15.08
C ARG A 129 45.84 11.81 14.44
N SER A 130 45.01 12.58 13.71
CA SER A 130 45.00 14.07 13.78
C SER A 130 43.70 14.73 13.27
N SER A 131 43.29 15.83 13.90
CA SER A 131 42.31 16.86 13.45
C SER A 131 42.47 18.08 14.38
N PRO A 132 41.95 19.28 14.06
CA PRO A 132 42.29 20.19 12.95
C PRO A 132 42.75 21.59 13.47
N ILE A 133 43.05 22.58 12.61
CA ILE A 133 42.68 24.05 12.71
C ILE A 133 43.48 24.98 11.76
N ARG A 134 42.80 26.08 11.38
CA ARG A 134 43.06 27.23 10.47
C ARG A 134 44.39 28.01 10.63
N LEU A 135 44.83 28.74 9.57
CA LEU A 135 44.70 30.23 9.45
C LEU A 135 45.20 30.85 8.11
N CYS A 136 45.01 32.17 7.96
CA CYS A 136 45.20 33.09 6.80
C CYS A 136 46.62 33.13 6.16
N GLY A 137 46.87 33.77 5.00
CA GLY A 137 46.01 34.50 4.04
C GLY A 137 46.78 35.52 3.15
N SER A 138 46.06 36.47 2.52
CA SER A 138 46.52 37.61 1.68
C SER A 138 46.82 37.39 0.16
N SER A 139 46.68 38.48 -0.61
CA SER A 139 46.63 38.60 -2.10
C SER A 139 47.77 39.55 -2.59
N PRO A 140 47.80 40.24 -3.78
CA PRO A 140 46.87 40.32 -4.94
C PRO A 140 47.55 40.44 -6.36
N ILE A 141 46.76 40.87 -7.37
CA ILE A 141 47.09 41.68 -8.59
C ILE A 141 46.92 41.03 -9.99
N ARG A 142 45.96 41.64 -10.72
CA ARG A 142 45.62 41.73 -12.16
C ARG A 142 46.59 41.22 -13.27
N ALA A 143 46.04 40.28 -14.07
CA ALA A 143 45.67 40.40 -15.49
C ALA A 143 46.51 41.23 -16.52
N LEU A 144 46.81 40.60 -17.67
CA LEU A 144 46.84 41.19 -19.02
C LEU A 144 46.61 40.11 -20.10
N SER A 145 46.63 40.44 -21.41
CA SER A 145 45.79 39.77 -22.43
C SER A 145 46.46 39.25 -23.73
N LEU A 146 45.73 38.31 -24.36
CA LEU A 146 45.60 38.02 -25.82
C LEU A 146 46.65 37.20 -26.63
N SER A 147 46.07 36.40 -27.54
CA SER A 147 46.59 35.80 -28.79
C SER A 147 47.45 34.51 -28.70
N GLY A 148 47.39 33.64 -29.72
CA GLY A 148 48.31 32.48 -29.83
C GLY A 148 47.95 31.27 -30.73
N CYS A 149 46.67 30.89 -30.88
CA CYS A 149 46.16 29.85 -31.81
C CYS A 149 46.69 28.37 -31.70
N LEU A 150 46.03 27.47 -32.44
CA LEU A 150 46.40 26.07 -32.78
C LEU A 150 46.55 25.04 -31.65
N CYS A 151 45.48 24.29 -31.38
CA CYS A 151 45.54 22.96 -30.77
C CYS A 151 44.75 21.93 -31.59
N LYS A 152 45.26 20.69 -31.71
CA LYS A 152 44.70 19.65 -32.60
C LYS A 152 43.48 18.96 -31.97
N LYS A 153 42.44 18.68 -32.77
CA LYS A 153 41.25 17.95 -32.33
C LYS A 153 41.61 16.54 -31.81
N LYS A 154 41.32 16.26 -30.53
CA LYS A 154 41.03 14.89 -30.05
C LYS A 154 39.51 14.65 -30.17
N LYS A 155 39.10 13.43 -30.55
CA LYS A 155 37.67 13.04 -30.55
C LYS A 155 37.16 13.01 -29.10
N ARG A 156 35.96 13.57 -28.85
CA ARG A 156 35.17 13.27 -27.65
C ARG A 156 34.61 11.84 -27.76
N SER A 157 34.29 11.24 -26.61
CA SER A 157 33.54 9.99 -26.51
C SER A 157 32.03 10.28 -26.58
N ALA A 158 31.28 9.42 -27.27
CA ALA A 158 29.84 9.60 -27.54
C ALA A 158 28.93 9.58 -26.28
N TRP A 159 29.48 9.27 -25.11
CA TRP A 159 28.78 9.33 -23.82
C TRP A 159 28.61 10.74 -23.25
N LEU A 160 29.28 11.75 -23.81
CA LEU A 160 29.29 13.13 -23.31
C LEU A 160 28.44 14.11 -24.14
N GLU A 161 27.66 13.60 -25.09
CA GLU A 161 26.68 14.35 -25.89
C GLU A 161 25.23 14.03 -25.48
N MET A 162 25.02 13.13 -24.51
CA MET A 162 23.72 12.80 -23.91
C MET A 162 23.43 13.55 -22.60
N THR A 163 24.30 14.50 -22.21
CA THR A 163 24.20 15.27 -20.96
C THR A 163 24.26 16.78 -21.17
N GLU A 164 23.89 17.26 -22.35
CA GLU A 164 23.37 18.62 -22.51
C GLU A 164 21.83 18.52 -22.46
N GLY A 165 21.17 19.49 -21.83
CA GLY A 165 19.82 19.31 -21.30
C GLY A 165 18.75 19.02 -22.35
N GLN A 166 17.72 18.28 -21.94
CA GLN A 166 16.46 18.17 -22.67
C GLN A 166 15.73 19.52 -22.72
N ASN A 167 16.21 20.41 -23.59
CA ASN A 167 15.33 21.43 -24.15
C ASN A 167 14.17 20.69 -24.82
N MET A 168 12.95 20.99 -24.36
CA MET A 168 11.74 20.66 -25.10
C MET A 168 11.92 21.12 -26.55
N ASP A 169 11.56 20.29 -27.53
CA ASP A 169 11.60 20.72 -28.93
C ASP A 169 10.82 22.04 -29.07
N GLY A 170 11.40 23.02 -29.76
CA GLY A 170 10.92 24.41 -29.69
C GLY A 170 9.45 24.56 -30.08
N SER A 171 9.01 23.71 -31.02
CA SER A 171 7.62 23.61 -31.48
C SER A 171 6.61 23.23 -30.39
N ILE A 172 7.04 22.52 -29.34
CA ILE A 172 6.18 22.07 -28.23
C ILE A 172 6.07 23.17 -27.18
N GLU A 173 7.19 23.81 -26.81
CA GLU A 173 7.18 24.86 -25.78
C GLU A 173 6.41 26.10 -26.21
N GLU A 174 6.50 26.50 -27.49
CA GLU A 174 5.69 27.58 -28.08
C GLU A 174 4.17 27.34 -27.94
N VAL A 175 3.73 26.08 -27.95
CA VAL A 175 2.30 25.70 -27.81
C VAL A 175 1.87 25.57 -26.35
N LEU A 176 2.80 25.29 -25.43
CA LEU A 176 2.51 25.12 -24.01
C LEU A 176 2.65 26.41 -23.19
N ALA A 177 3.58 27.30 -23.55
CA ALA A 177 3.84 28.54 -22.81
C ALA A 177 2.59 29.42 -22.58
N PRO A 178 1.66 29.61 -23.55
CA PRO A 178 0.43 30.36 -23.32
C PRO A 178 -0.51 29.69 -22.29
N LEU A 179 -0.58 28.35 -22.28
CA LEU A 179 -1.39 27.60 -21.31
C LEU A 179 -0.77 27.65 -19.91
N ARG A 180 0.56 27.57 -19.82
CA ARG A 180 1.31 27.73 -18.56
C ARG A 180 1.13 29.13 -17.97
N LEU A 181 1.15 30.18 -18.81
CA LEU A 181 0.84 31.54 -18.39
C LEU A 181 -0.61 31.67 -17.89
N ALA A 182 -1.59 31.12 -18.59
CA ALA A 182 -3.00 31.16 -18.18
C ALA A 182 -3.26 30.40 -16.85
N VAL A 183 -2.52 29.32 -16.58
CA VAL A 183 -2.51 28.65 -15.26
C VAL A 183 -1.89 29.56 -14.20
N LYS A 184 -0.73 30.17 -14.48
CA LYS A 184 -0.03 31.07 -13.56
C LYS A 184 -0.89 32.25 -13.12
N GLU A 185 -1.47 32.98 -14.08
CA GLU A 185 -2.33 34.15 -13.81
C GLU A 185 -3.50 33.79 -12.89
N GLN A 186 -4.08 32.60 -13.09
CA GLN A 186 -5.17 32.11 -12.26
C GLN A 186 -4.69 31.68 -10.86
N GLY A 187 -3.49 31.11 -10.73
CA GLY A 187 -2.88 30.78 -9.44
C GLY A 187 -2.44 32.03 -8.66
N ASP A 188 -2.05 33.10 -9.35
CA ASP A 188 -1.79 34.41 -8.77
C ASP A 188 -3.10 35.05 -8.27
N LEU A 189 -4.20 34.95 -9.02
CA LEU A 189 -5.54 35.37 -8.59
C LEU A 189 -6.04 34.59 -7.36
N VAL A 190 -5.90 33.26 -7.34
CA VAL A 190 -6.26 32.43 -6.17
C VAL A 190 -5.48 32.84 -4.93
N ARG A 191 -4.16 33.06 -5.05
CA ARG A 191 -3.32 33.51 -3.93
C ARG A 191 -3.73 34.90 -3.43
N LYS A 192 -4.09 35.80 -4.33
CA LYS A 192 -4.61 37.14 -3.97
C LYS A 192 -5.93 37.04 -3.18
N LEU A 193 -6.92 36.30 -3.68
CA LEU A 193 -8.24 36.15 -3.02
C LEU A 193 -8.13 35.54 -1.62
N LYS A 194 -7.22 34.56 -1.43
CA LYS A 194 -6.89 34.00 -0.10
C LYS A 194 -6.23 35.03 0.83
N ALA A 195 -5.32 35.87 0.32
CA ALA A 195 -4.67 36.91 1.11
C ALA A 195 -5.61 38.08 1.48
N GLU A 196 -6.63 38.32 0.67
CA GLU A 196 -7.63 39.39 0.88
C GLU A 196 -8.84 38.93 1.73
N ASN A 197 -8.82 37.71 2.30
CA ASN A 197 -9.95 37.10 3.05
C ASN A 197 -11.30 37.21 2.30
N THR A 198 -11.27 37.02 0.98
CA THR A 198 -12.48 37.05 0.14
C THR A 198 -13.39 35.86 0.49
N PRO A 199 -14.73 35.96 0.40
CA PRO A 199 -15.64 34.88 0.75
C PRO A 199 -15.27 33.52 0.13
N GLU A 200 -15.42 32.46 0.92
CA GLU A 200 -14.96 31.10 0.58
C GLU A 200 -15.53 30.58 -0.75
N VAL A 201 -16.75 31.01 -1.12
CA VAL A 201 -17.39 30.70 -2.40
C VAL A 201 -16.58 31.25 -3.59
N ASP A 202 -16.08 32.48 -3.51
CA ASP A 202 -15.30 33.11 -4.57
C ASP A 202 -13.87 32.55 -4.65
N VAL A 203 -13.28 32.22 -3.49
CA VAL A 203 -12.01 31.47 -3.43
C VAL A 203 -12.18 30.10 -4.09
N ASN A 204 -13.22 29.34 -3.75
CA ASN A 204 -13.50 28.03 -4.32
C ASN A 204 -13.81 28.11 -5.82
N LYS A 205 -14.45 29.19 -6.29
CA LYS A 205 -14.68 29.49 -7.71
C LYS A 205 -13.39 29.78 -8.48
N ALA A 206 -12.45 30.54 -7.91
CA ALA A 206 -11.15 30.80 -8.52
C ALA A 206 -10.19 29.60 -8.46
N VAL A 207 -10.27 28.81 -7.38
CA VAL A 207 -9.55 27.54 -7.16
C VAL A 207 -10.02 26.48 -8.15
N ALA A 208 -11.33 26.38 -8.36
CA ALA A 208 -11.89 25.64 -9.46
C ALA A 208 -11.24 26.12 -10.76
N GLU A 209 -11.34 27.42 -11.11
CA GLU A 209 -10.82 27.96 -12.38
C GLU A 209 -9.37 27.56 -12.67
N LEU A 210 -8.52 27.49 -11.63
CA LEU A 210 -7.16 26.96 -11.72
C LEU A 210 -7.09 25.47 -12.10
N LYS A 211 -7.95 24.61 -11.54
CA LYS A 211 -7.99 23.15 -11.81
C LYS A 211 -8.28 22.84 -13.28
N ALA A 212 -9.17 23.54 -13.98
CA ALA A 212 -9.41 23.23 -15.39
C ALA A 212 -8.31 23.73 -16.31
N ARG A 213 -7.74 24.92 -16.06
CA ARG A 213 -6.58 25.39 -16.84
C ARG A 213 -5.42 24.40 -16.74
N LYS A 214 -5.21 23.79 -15.56
CA LYS A 214 -4.31 22.64 -15.37
C LYS A 214 -4.74 21.41 -16.16
N ARG A 215 -5.99 20.95 -16.04
CA ARG A 215 -6.52 19.81 -16.81
C ARG A 215 -6.38 20.02 -18.34
N ILE A 216 -6.48 21.26 -18.84
CA ILE A 216 -6.27 21.64 -20.25
C ILE A 216 -4.78 21.61 -20.61
N LEU A 217 -3.91 22.18 -19.78
CA LEU A 217 -2.46 22.10 -19.93
C LEU A 217 -2.00 20.63 -19.96
N GLU A 218 -2.37 19.82 -18.97
CA GLU A 218 -2.00 18.40 -18.88
C GLU A 218 -2.57 17.58 -20.05
N ALA A 219 -3.79 17.85 -20.49
CA ALA A 219 -4.36 17.21 -21.70
C ALA A 219 -3.62 17.62 -22.98
N LYS A 220 -3.10 18.85 -23.06
CA LYS A 220 -2.30 19.31 -24.20
C LYS A 220 -0.87 18.76 -24.14
N GLU A 221 -0.27 18.71 -22.96
CA GLU A 221 1.00 18.03 -22.68
C GLU A 221 0.91 16.52 -22.93
N LEU A 222 -0.27 15.90 -22.84
CA LEU A 222 -0.53 14.52 -23.26
C LEU A 222 -0.72 14.38 -24.77
N ALA A 223 -1.41 15.33 -25.41
CA ALA A 223 -1.68 15.30 -26.86
C ALA A 223 -0.48 15.67 -27.74
N LEU A 224 0.57 16.28 -27.17
CA LEU A 224 1.82 16.66 -27.87
C LEU A 224 2.97 15.66 -27.67
N GLN A 225 2.73 14.50 -27.06
CA GLN A 225 3.82 13.56 -26.73
C GLN A 225 4.35 12.81 -27.96
N PRO A 226 5.66 12.46 -27.98
CA PRO A 226 6.21 11.55 -28.96
C PRO A 226 5.44 10.22 -28.96
N LYS A 227 5.08 9.72 -30.15
CA LYS A 227 4.30 8.48 -30.29
C LYS A 227 5.02 7.26 -29.72
N ASP A 228 6.35 7.28 -29.74
CA ASP A 228 7.20 6.17 -29.30
C ASP A 228 7.19 5.97 -27.78
N ASP A 229 6.62 6.93 -27.02
CA ASP A 229 6.44 6.83 -25.57
C ASP A 229 5.14 6.10 -25.14
N ILE A 230 4.30 5.73 -26.12
CA ILE A 230 2.95 5.19 -25.92
C ILE A 230 2.95 3.66 -26.02
N VAL A 231 2.51 2.99 -24.96
CA VAL A 231 2.31 1.53 -24.95
C VAL A 231 1.05 1.13 -25.75
N ASP A 232 1.14 0.06 -26.55
CA ASP A 232 -0.04 -0.58 -27.14
C ASP A 232 -0.84 -1.33 -26.05
N ARG A 233 -1.71 -0.58 -25.37
CA ARG A 233 -2.60 -1.13 -24.33
C ARG A 233 -3.47 -2.27 -24.86
N THR A 234 -3.89 -2.26 -26.12
CA THR A 234 -4.77 -3.31 -26.69
C THR A 234 -4.04 -4.65 -26.72
N LYS A 235 -2.80 -4.64 -27.22
CA LYS A 235 -1.93 -5.82 -27.35
C LYS A 235 -1.35 -6.28 -26.00
N MET A 236 -1.14 -5.33 -25.08
CA MET A 236 -0.83 -5.63 -23.68
C MET A 236 -2.01 -6.32 -22.98
N GLU A 237 -3.23 -5.78 -23.09
CA GLU A 237 -4.43 -6.36 -22.47
C GLU A 237 -4.80 -7.73 -23.05
N ASP A 238 -4.61 -7.97 -24.35
CA ASP A 238 -4.69 -9.32 -24.92
C ASP A 238 -3.70 -10.26 -24.22
N THR A 239 -2.42 -9.88 -24.17
CA THR A 239 -1.37 -10.71 -23.54
C THR A 239 -1.70 -10.99 -22.07
N LEU A 240 -2.17 -10.00 -21.31
CA LEU A 240 -2.56 -10.12 -19.91
C LEU A 240 -3.74 -11.11 -19.70
N LYS A 241 -4.79 -11.02 -20.53
CA LYS A 241 -5.97 -11.89 -20.46
C LYS A 241 -5.65 -13.30 -20.97
N ARG A 242 -5.08 -13.41 -22.17
CA ARG A 242 -4.71 -14.67 -22.85
C ARG A 242 -3.69 -15.50 -22.07
N ARG A 243 -2.83 -14.87 -21.26
CA ARG A 243 -1.89 -15.56 -20.37
C ARG A 243 -2.34 -15.63 -18.90
N PHE A 244 -3.56 -15.18 -18.61
CA PHE A 244 -4.22 -15.21 -17.31
C PHE A 244 -3.35 -14.60 -16.18
N PHE A 245 -2.93 -13.35 -16.38
CA PHE A 245 -2.46 -12.49 -15.31
C PHE A 245 -3.64 -12.08 -14.42
N TYR A 246 -4.69 -11.52 -15.04
CA TYR A 246 -5.99 -11.29 -14.43
C TYR A 246 -7.09 -11.38 -15.50
N ASP A 247 -8.32 -11.62 -15.07
CA ASP A 247 -9.51 -11.51 -15.91
C ASP A 247 -10.70 -10.97 -15.11
N GLN A 248 -11.81 -10.62 -15.77
CA GLN A 248 -13.01 -10.09 -15.12
C GLN A 248 -13.63 -11.12 -14.17
N ALA A 249 -13.83 -10.73 -12.90
CA ALA A 249 -14.37 -11.65 -11.91
C ALA A 249 -15.79 -12.09 -12.31
N PHE A 250 -16.06 -13.38 -12.14
CA PHE A 250 -17.32 -14.04 -12.53
C PHE A 250 -17.67 -13.97 -14.04
N ALA A 251 -16.68 -13.87 -14.94
CA ALA A 251 -16.88 -13.71 -16.39
C ALA A 251 -17.95 -14.65 -17.02
N ILE A 252 -17.99 -15.93 -16.63
CA ILE A 252 -18.98 -16.91 -17.13
C ILE A 252 -20.44 -16.64 -16.71
N TYR A 253 -20.66 -15.73 -15.75
CA TYR A 253 -21.97 -15.22 -15.34
C TYR A 253 -22.28 -13.83 -15.95
N GLY A 254 -21.48 -13.38 -16.92
CA GLY A 254 -21.54 -12.02 -17.50
C GLY A 254 -20.55 -11.03 -16.87
N GLY A 255 -19.90 -11.42 -15.77
CA GLY A 255 -18.87 -10.65 -15.08
C GLY A 255 -19.40 -9.46 -14.27
N VAL A 256 -18.58 -8.96 -13.33
CA VAL A 256 -18.91 -7.78 -12.50
C VAL A 256 -17.89 -6.67 -12.71
N SER A 257 -18.34 -5.51 -13.20
CA SER A 257 -17.46 -4.36 -13.46
C SER A 257 -16.75 -3.89 -12.19
N GLY A 258 -15.43 -3.75 -12.27
CA GLY A 258 -14.58 -3.34 -11.15
C GLY A 258 -14.16 -4.48 -10.21
N LEU A 259 -14.52 -5.73 -10.49
CA LEU A 259 -13.97 -6.90 -9.79
C LEU A 259 -13.14 -7.74 -10.79
N TYR A 260 -11.96 -8.21 -10.35
CA TYR A 260 -11.00 -8.92 -11.19
C TYR A 260 -10.34 -10.07 -10.42
N ASP A 261 -10.34 -11.25 -11.04
CA ASP A 261 -9.68 -12.45 -10.50
C ASP A 261 -8.24 -12.52 -11.03
N PHE A 262 -7.27 -12.69 -10.13
CA PHE A 262 -5.86 -12.83 -10.51
C PHE A 262 -5.51 -14.29 -10.80
N GLY A 263 -5.14 -14.58 -12.04
CA GLY A 263 -4.67 -15.90 -12.45
C GLY A 263 -3.27 -16.23 -11.93
N PRO A 264 -2.71 -17.42 -12.23
CA PRO A 264 -1.48 -17.92 -11.62
C PRO A 264 -0.28 -16.96 -11.76
N VAL A 265 -0.16 -16.29 -12.91
CA VAL A 265 0.95 -15.38 -13.20
C VAL A 265 0.80 -14.05 -12.44
N GLY A 266 -0.42 -13.50 -12.39
CA GLY A 266 -0.70 -12.26 -11.66
C GLY A 266 -0.65 -12.45 -10.14
N CYS A 267 -1.12 -13.59 -9.63
CA CYS A 267 -0.93 -13.97 -8.22
C CYS A 267 0.55 -14.06 -7.84
N ALA A 268 1.38 -14.72 -8.66
CA ALA A 268 2.82 -14.78 -8.41
C ALA A 268 3.50 -13.40 -8.45
N LEU A 269 3.17 -12.55 -9.43
CA LEU A 269 3.68 -11.17 -9.49
C LEU A 269 3.27 -10.35 -8.26
N LYS A 270 1.97 -10.35 -7.92
CA LYS A 270 1.41 -9.65 -6.76
C LYS A 270 2.07 -10.08 -5.46
N ASN A 271 2.28 -11.38 -5.26
CA ASN A 271 2.94 -11.92 -4.08
C ASN A 271 4.42 -11.50 -4.02
N ASN A 272 5.14 -11.50 -5.14
CA ASN A 272 6.53 -11.02 -5.17
C ASN A 272 6.62 -9.51 -4.90
N ILE A 273 5.71 -8.69 -5.45
CA ILE A 273 5.61 -7.25 -5.18
C ILE A 273 5.39 -7.01 -3.68
N LEU A 274 4.43 -7.70 -3.06
CA LEU A 274 4.16 -7.62 -1.63
C LEU A 274 5.33 -8.11 -0.76
N GLN A 275 6.06 -9.14 -1.19
CA GLN A 275 7.24 -9.63 -0.48
C GLN A 275 8.41 -8.64 -0.57
N VAL A 276 8.62 -8.00 -1.72
CA VAL A 276 9.59 -6.90 -1.87
C VAL A 276 9.17 -5.69 -1.03
N TRP A 277 7.88 -5.39 -0.90
CA TRP A 277 7.37 -4.34 -0.01
C TRP A 277 7.63 -4.66 1.47
N ARG A 278 7.34 -5.87 1.93
CA ARG A 278 7.67 -6.33 3.30
C ARG A 278 9.17 -6.20 3.61
N GLN A 279 10.03 -6.63 2.68
CA GLN A 279 11.49 -6.45 2.81
C GLN A 279 11.90 -4.98 2.82
N HIS A 280 11.28 -4.14 1.99
CA HIS A 280 11.69 -2.75 1.79
C HIS A 280 11.23 -1.80 2.92
N PHE A 281 10.07 -2.05 3.54
CA PHE A 281 9.51 -1.21 4.59
C PHE A 281 9.49 -1.93 5.94
N ILE A 282 8.73 -3.03 6.08
CA ILE A 282 8.55 -3.71 7.37
C ILE A 282 9.88 -4.22 7.96
N GLN A 283 10.68 -4.93 7.16
CA GLN A 283 11.94 -5.50 7.65
C GLN A 283 13.03 -4.44 7.87
N GLU A 284 13.10 -3.41 7.03
CA GLU A 284 14.08 -2.32 7.13
C GLU A 284 13.82 -1.42 8.35
N GLU A 285 12.57 -0.98 8.55
CA GLU A 285 12.21 -0.04 9.62
C GLU A 285 11.66 -0.72 10.88
N GLN A 286 11.65 -2.07 10.91
CA GLN A 286 11.10 -2.89 12.00
C GLN A 286 9.64 -2.54 12.33
N ILE A 287 8.83 -2.33 11.27
CA ILE A 287 7.43 -1.89 11.37
C ILE A 287 6.57 -3.01 11.96
N LEU A 288 5.63 -2.64 12.83
CA LEU A 288 4.69 -3.57 13.45
C LEU A 288 3.57 -3.96 12.47
N GLU A 289 3.78 -5.02 11.67
CA GLU A 289 2.75 -5.58 10.79
C GLU A 289 1.61 -6.23 11.62
N ILE A 290 0.37 -5.84 11.34
CA ILE A 290 -0.85 -6.43 11.92
C ILE A 290 -1.87 -6.79 10.82
N ASP A 291 -2.87 -7.61 11.17
CA ASP A 291 -4.00 -7.95 10.29
C ASP A 291 -5.34 -7.77 11.05
N CYS A 292 -6.06 -6.69 10.72
CA CYS A 292 -7.39 -6.39 11.25
C CYS A 292 -8.50 -6.89 10.31
N THR A 293 -9.73 -7.00 10.82
CA THR A 293 -10.90 -7.42 10.05
C THR A 293 -11.26 -6.45 8.91
N MET A 294 -11.87 -6.97 7.84
CA MET A 294 -12.46 -6.17 6.76
C MET A 294 -13.83 -5.60 7.15
N LEU A 295 -14.62 -6.40 7.88
CA LEU A 295 -15.88 -5.97 8.49
C LEU A 295 -15.61 -4.94 9.58
N THR A 296 -16.30 -3.80 9.49
CA THR A 296 -16.13 -2.63 10.37
C THR A 296 -17.50 -2.14 10.84
N PRO A 297 -17.79 -2.05 12.14
CA PRO A 297 -19.05 -1.49 12.65
C PRO A 297 -19.23 -0.02 12.27
N GLU A 298 -20.46 0.39 11.98
CA GLU A 298 -20.80 1.77 11.58
C GLU A 298 -20.22 2.86 12.50
N PRO A 299 -20.26 2.75 13.86
CA PRO A 299 -19.72 3.80 14.73
C PRO A 299 -18.24 4.16 14.49
N VAL A 300 -17.43 3.21 14.00
CA VAL A 300 -16.00 3.47 13.68
C VAL A 300 -15.88 4.39 12.47
N LEU A 301 -16.61 4.07 11.39
CA LEU A 301 -16.58 4.83 10.14
C LEU A 301 -17.40 6.13 10.22
N LYS A 302 -18.34 6.21 11.16
CA LYS A 302 -18.98 7.47 11.55
C LYS A 302 -18.02 8.37 12.33
N THR A 303 -17.17 7.80 13.20
CA THR A 303 -16.18 8.55 13.99
C THR A 303 -15.05 9.13 13.15
N SER A 304 -14.54 8.40 12.15
CA SER A 304 -13.56 8.92 11.18
C SER A 304 -14.19 9.80 10.07
N GLY A 305 -15.50 10.00 10.10
CA GLY A 305 -16.23 10.85 9.15
C GLY A 305 -16.52 10.22 7.78
N HIS A 306 -16.10 8.97 7.54
CA HIS A 306 -16.38 8.24 6.29
C HIS A 306 -17.88 8.12 6.00
N VAL A 307 -18.72 7.85 7.00
CA VAL A 307 -20.19 7.74 6.80
C VAL A 307 -20.80 9.04 6.25
N ASP A 308 -20.22 10.20 6.59
CA ASP A 308 -20.76 11.52 6.20
C ASP A 308 -20.09 12.12 4.96
N LYS A 309 -18.82 11.77 4.68
CA LYS A 309 -18.02 12.37 3.60
C LYS A 309 -17.77 11.44 2.41
N PHE A 310 -17.93 10.12 2.58
CA PHE A 310 -17.55 9.13 1.55
C PHE A 310 -18.73 8.79 0.62
N ALA A 311 -19.32 9.82 0.02
CA ALA A 311 -20.47 9.70 -0.87
C ALA A 311 -20.33 10.56 -2.14
N ASP A 312 -20.73 9.99 -3.27
CA ASP A 312 -20.73 10.62 -4.59
C ASP A 312 -22.14 10.97 -5.04
N TYR A 313 -22.29 11.90 -5.97
CA TYR A 313 -23.56 12.10 -6.68
C TYR A 313 -23.69 11.11 -7.86
N MET A 314 -24.81 10.40 -7.91
CA MET A 314 -25.13 9.38 -8.90
C MET A 314 -26.43 9.71 -9.63
N VAL A 315 -26.48 9.44 -10.94
CA VAL A 315 -27.69 9.44 -11.77
C VAL A 315 -27.92 8.07 -12.39
N LYS A 316 -29.17 7.75 -12.74
CA LYS A 316 -29.54 6.47 -13.36
C LYS A 316 -30.36 6.66 -14.65
N ASP A 317 -30.13 5.83 -15.65
CA ASP A 317 -31.02 5.69 -16.81
C ASP A 317 -32.40 5.18 -16.37
N VAL A 318 -33.45 5.93 -16.72
CA VAL A 318 -34.82 5.70 -16.24
C VAL A 318 -35.44 4.39 -16.76
N LYS A 319 -34.89 3.79 -17.83
CA LYS A 319 -35.43 2.54 -18.43
C LYS A 319 -34.61 1.30 -18.08
N ASN A 320 -33.27 1.37 -18.09
CA ASN A 320 -32.42 0.20 -17.85
C ASN A 320 -31.73 0.18 -16.47
N GLY A 321 -31.77 1.30 -15.72
CA GLY A 321 -31.15 1.41 -14.40
C GLY A 321 -29.62 1.54 -14.40
N GLU A 322 -28.96 1.71 -15.55
CA GLU A 322 -27.51 1.92 -15.65
C GLU A 322 -27.12 3.17 -14.84
N CYS A 323 -26.14 3.02 -13.96
CA CYS A 323 -25.73 4.02 -12.98
C CYS A 323 -24.44 4.76 -13.43
N PHE A 324 -24.45 6.08 -13.31
CA PHE A 324 -23.32 6.95 -13.68
C PHE A 324 -22.99 7.94 -12.56
N ARG A 325 -21.70 8.23 -12.37
CA ARG A 325 -21.23 9.31 -11.49
C ARG A 325 -21.59 10.65 -12.17
N ALA A 326 -22.33 11.51 -11.48
CA ALA A 326 -23.02 12.65 -12.09
C ALA A 326 -22.03 13.69 -12.68
N ASP A 327 -21.02 14.03 -11.89
CA ASP A 327 -19.89 14.89 -12.25
C ASP A 327 -19.15 14.42 -13.51
N HIS A 328 -18.80 13.12 -13.58
CA HIS A 328 -18.11 12.52 -14.72
C HIS A 328 -18.99 12.53 -15.97
N LEU A 329 -20.28 12.24 -15.83
CA LEU A 329 -21.20 12.18 -16.97
C LEU A 329 -21.48 13.58 -17.53
N LEU A 330 -21.73 14.58 -16.67
CA LEU A 330 -21.88 15.97 -17.09
C LEU A 330 -20.59 16.47 -17.74
N LYS A 331 -19.42 16.25 -17.12
CA LYS A 331 -18.10 16.60 -17.70
C LYS A 331 -17.89 15.98 -19.09
N ALA A 332 -18.16 14.69 -19.27
CA ALA A 332 -18.03 14.02 -20.56
C ALA A 332 -19.04 14.53 -21.60
N HIS A 333 -20.27 14.87 -21.18
CA HIS A 333 -21.28 15.46 -22.05
C HIS A 333 -20.86 16.87 -22.53
N LEU A 334 -20.41 17.73 -21.61
CA LEU A 334 -19.90 19.07 -21.92
C LEU A 334 -18.68 19.01 -22.84
N GLN A 335 -17.72 18.10 -22.58
CA GLN A 335 -16.58 17.87 -23.47
C GLN A 335 -17.01 17.43 -24.89
N LYS A 336 -18.07 16.64 -25.01
CA LYS A 336 -18.65 16.26 -26.32
C LYS A 336 -19.30 17.45 -27.02
N LEU A 337 -20.04 18.30 -26.31
CA LEU A 337 -20.64 19.53 -26.87
C LEU A 337 -19.59 20.53 -27.34
N MET A 338 -18.53 20.76 -26.55
CA MET A 338 -17.40 21.62 -26.91
C MET A 338 -16.55 21.10 -28.09
N SER A 339 -16.74 19.82 -28.46
CA SER A 339 -16.09 19.18 -29.61
C SER A 339 -16.93 19.25 -30.90
N ASP A 340 -18.20 19.68 -30.84
CA ASP A 340 -19.01 19.93 -32.03
C ASP A 340 -18.59 21.27 -32.68
N LYS A 341 -18.40 21.25 -34.00
CA LYS A 341 -18.10 22.44 -34.82
C LYS A 341 -19.20 23.52 -34.76
N LYS A 342 -20.38 23.19 -34.21
CA LYS A 342 -21.50 24.11 -33.99
C LYS A 342 -21.45 24.86 -32.66
N CYS A 343 -20.52 24.55 -31.75
CA CYS A 343 -20.38 25.26 -30.49
C CYS A 343 -19.81 26.67 -30.72
N THR A 344 -20.48 27.71 -30.18
CA THR A 344 -19.91 29.07 -30.18
C THR A 344 -18.78 29.19 -29.15
N ALA A 345 -17.86 30.14 -29.35
CA ALA A 345 -16.76 30.37 -28.43
C ALA A 345 -17.27 30.74 -27.02
N GLU A 346 -18.32 31.54 -26.93
CA GLU A 346 -18.93 31.96 -25.65
C GLU A 346 -19.46 30.76 -24.86
N LYS A 347 -20.22 29.87 -25.52
CA LYS A 347 -20.73 28.63 -24.91
C LYS A 347 -19.61 27.65 -24.56
N LYS A 348 -18.51 27.68 -25.30
CA LYS A 348 -17.33 26.89 -24.94
C LYS A 348 -16.72 27.40 -23.65
N THR A 349 -16.51 28.71 -23.49
CA THR A 349 -16.01 29.31 -22.23
C THR A 349 -16.96 29.06 -21.06
N GLU A 350 -18.28 29.13 -21.28
CA GLU A 350 -19.32 28.77 -20.30
C GLU A 350 -19.16 27.31 -19.83
N MET A 351 -19.14 26.36 -20.78
CA MET A 351 -19.04 24.93 -20.49
C MET A 351 -17.67 24.53 -19.93
N GLU A 352 -16.59 25.21 -20.31
CA GLU A 352 -15.29 25.08 -19.65
C GLU A 352 -15.46 25.47 -18.18
N GLY A 353 -15.91 26.69 -17.86
CA GLY A 353 -16.16 27.15 -16.48
C GLY A 353 -17.04 26.20 -15.63
N VAL A 354 -18.01 25.51 -16.23
CA VAL A 354 -18.82 24.47 -15.56
C VAL A 354 -18.02 23.19 -15.32
N ILE A 355 -17.30 22.65 -16.31
CA ILE A 355 -16.34 21.53 -16.13
C ILE A 355 -15.31 21.85 -15.04
N THR A 356 -15.01 23.13 -14.90
CA THR A 356 -14.04 23.63 -13.95
C THR A 356 -14.54 23.60 -12.50
N GLN A 357 -15.78 24.08 -12.27
CA GLN A 357 -16.42 24.10 -10.95
C GLN A 357 -17.10 22.78 -10.55
N MET A 358 -17.04 21.77 -11.43
CA MET A 358 -17.64 20.43 -11.27
C MET A 358 -17.45 19.80 -9.88
N ASP A 359 -16.25 19.94 -9.31
CA ASP A 359 -15.88 19.36 -8.01
C ASP A 359 -16.58 20.05 -6.81
N ASN A 360 -17.19 21.25 -7.01
CA ASN A 360 -17.75 22.10 -5.96
C ASN A 360 -19.30 22.13 -5.91
N TYR A 361 -19.98 21.67 -6.96
CA TYR A 361 -21.44 21.83 -7.07
C TYR A 361 -22.22 20.96 -6.07
N THR A 362 -23.25 21.56 -5.47
CA THR A 362 -24.23 20.85 -4.64
C THR A 362 -25.11 19.91 -5.46
N GLN A 363 -25.84 19.02 -4.78
CA GLN A 363 -26.80 18.11 -5.41
C GLN A 363 -27.83 18.84 -6.28
N GLN A 364 -28.31 20.01 -5.85
CA GLN A 364 -29.31 20.78 -6.59
C GLN A 364 -28.71 21.47 -7.81
N GLU A 365 -27.54 22.12 -7.67
CA GLU A 365 -26.86 22.75 -8.81
C GLU A 365 -26.50 21.71 -9.88
N LEU A 366 -26.07 20.50 -9.50
CA LEU A 366 -25.91 19.40 -10.45
C LEU A 366 -27.23 18.98 -11.10
N ALA A 367 -28.35 18.94 -10.36
CA ALA A 367 -29.66 18.64 -10.95
C ALA A 367 -30.06 19.69 -12.00
N ASP A 368 -29.86 20.97 -11.68
CA ASP A 368 -30.19 22.11 -12.54
C ASP A 368 -29.30 22.12 -13.79
N LEU A 369 -28.00 21.85 -13.66
CA LEU A 369 -27.05 21.71 -14.77
C LEU A 369 -27.39 20.51 -15.68
N PHE A 370 -27.82 19.38 -15.11
CA PHE A 370 -28.28 18.22 -15.89
C PHE A 370 -29.51 18.56 -16.75
N VAL A 371 -30.41 19.41 -16.25
CA VAL A 371 -31.56 19.93 -17.00
C VAL A 371 -31.13 20.96 -18.05
N GLN A 372 -30.31 21.95 -17.67
CA GLN A 372 -29.81 23.02 -18.55
C GLN A 372 -29.12 22.46 -19.81
N TYR A 373 -28.26 21.46 -19.64
CA TYR A 373 -27.53 20.83 -20.73
C TYR A 373 -28.23 19.59 -21.31
N ASN A 374 -29.44 19.25 -20.84
CA ASN A 374 -30.26 18.12 -21.31
C ASN A 374 -29.45 16.80 -21.35
N VAL A 375 -28.76 16.50 -20.26
CA VAL A 375 -27.82 15.37 -20.18
C VAL A 375 -28.59 14.05 -20.19
N LYS A 376 -28.23 13.16 -21.11
CA LYS A 376 -28.86 11.85 -21.32
C LYS A 376 -27.87 10.70 -21.16
N SER A 377 -28.41 9.50 -20.92
CA SER A 377 -27.65 8.25 -20.84
C SER A 377 -26.78 8.06 -22.10
N PRO A 378 -25.45 7.87 -21.98
CA PRO A 378 -24.54 7.86 -23.11
C PRO A 378 -24.60 6.56 -23.92
N SER A 379 -25.15 5.50 -23.35
CA SER A 379 -25.32 4.17 -23.96
C SER A 379 -26.64 4.03 -24.74
N THR A 380 -27.71 4.68 -24.27
CA THR A 380 -29.08 4.49 -24.77
C THR A 380 -29.75 5.74 -25.34
N GLY A 381 -29.28 6.94 -24.97
CA GLY A 381 -29.97 8.20 -25.22
C GLY A 381 -31.21 8.45 -24.35
N ASN A 382 -31.48 7.61 -23.34
CA ASN A 382 -32.60 7.79 -22.41
C ASN A 382 -32.39 8.96 -21.45
N ASP A 383 -33.50 9.47 -20.91
CA ASP A 383 -33.52 10.39 -19.79
C ASP A 383 -32.95 9.75 -18.51
N LEU A 384 -32.47 10.62 -17.61
CA LEU A 384 -31.80 10.25 -16.37
C LEU A 384 -32.62 10.69 -15.15
N THR A 385 -32.48 9.97 -14.03
CA THR A 385 -32.95 10.45 -12.72
C THR A 385 -32.18 11.69 -12.29
N PRO A 386 -32.74 12.55 -11.43
CA PRO A 386 -31.97 13.58 -10.74
C PRO A 386 -30.75 12.98 -10.01
N PRO A 387 -29.66 13.76 -9.83
CA PRO A 387 -28.53 13.36 -8.99
C PRO A 387 -28.98 13.04 -7.55
N ILE A 388 -28.56 11.88 -7.04
CA ILE A 388 -28.75 11.45 -5.66
C ILE A 388 -27.40 11.15 -5.00
N SER A 389 -27.27 11.47 -3.71
CA SER A 389 -26.09 11.06 -2.94
C SER A 389 -26.05 9.53 -2.78
N PHE A 390 -24.87 8.95 -2.98
CA PHE A 390 -24.64 7.52 -2.98
C PHE A 390 -23.36 7.19 -2.19
N ASN A 391 -23.51 6.44 -1.10
CA ASN A 391 -22.39 6.08 -0.22
C ASN A 391 -21.46 5.07 -0.92
N LEU A 392 -20.16 5.39 -0.95
CA LEU A 392 -19.12 4.59 -1.60
C LEU A 392 -18.58 3.44 -0.72
N MET A 393 -19.19 3.16 0.43
CA MET A 393 -18.86 1.99 1.26
C MET A 393 -19.87 0.86 1.04
N PHE A 394 -19.39 -0.39 1.03
CA PHE A 394 -20.27 -1.56 0.97
C PHE A 394 -20.91 -1.83 2.34
N GLN A 395 -22.16 -1.42 2.50
CA GLN A 395 -22.96 -1.65 3.71
C GLN A 395 -23.34 -3.14 3.86
N THR A 396 -23.39 -3.60 5.11
CA THR A 396 -23.81 -4.95 5.50
C THR A 396 -24.39 -4.93 6.93
N SER A 397 -24.86 -6.08 7.42
CA SER A 397 -25.30 -6.27 8.80
C SER A 397 -24.44 -7.31 9.51
N ILE A 398 -24.05 -7.01 10.75
CA ILE A 398 -23.23 -7.87 11.59
C ILE A 398 -24.15 -8.69 12.49
N GLY A 399 -24.20 -10.00 12.24
CA GLY A 399 -25.07 -10.94 12.95
C GLY A 399 -26.50 -11.04 12.36
N PRO A 400 -27.24 -12.12 12.70
CA PRO A 400 -28.48 -12.49 12.01
C PRO A 400 -29.68 -11.58 12.30
N GLY A 401 -29.60 -10.76 13.36
CA GLY A 401 -30.73 -9.96 13.84
C GLY A 401 -30.93 -8.60 13.15
N GLY A 402 -30.08 -8.20 12.19
CA GLY A 402 -30.13 -6.87 11.57
C GLY A 402 -29.61 -5.70 12.44
N ASN A 403 -29.62 -5.87 13.77
CA ASN A 403 -29.43 -4.82 14.77
C ASN A 403 -28.08 -4.09 14.78
N MET A 404 -27.05 -4.57 14.07
CA MET A 404 -25.73 -3.93 14.02
C MET A 404 -25.34 -3.66 12.57
N GLN A 405 -25.47 -2.40 12.17
CA GLN A 405 -25.00 -1.92 10.87
C GLN A 405 -23.47 -1.92 10.81
N GLY A 406 -22.93 -2.33 9.68
CA GLY A 406 -21.49 -2.31 9.42
C GLY A 406 -21.20 -2.12 7.93
N TYR A 407 -19.92 -2.02 7.62
CA TYR A 407 -19.43 -1.86 6.26
C TYR A 407 -18.19 -2.74 6.04
N LEU A 408 -17.85 -2.99 4.78
CA LEU A 408 -16.48 -3.34 4.39
C LEU A 408 -15.62 -2.06 4.39
N ARG A 409 -14.42 -2.14 4.95
CA ARG A 409 -13.52 -0.98 5.14
C ARG A 409 -13.09 -0.31 3.82
N PRO A 410 -13.06 1.03 3.72
CA PRO A 410 -12.61 1.77 2.54
C PRO A 410 -11.08 2.03 2.48
N GLU A 411 -10.41 1.86 3.62
CA GLU A 411 -8.95 1.95 3.87
C GLU A 411 -8.59 0.92 4.97
N THR A 412 -7.31 0.67 5.23
CA THR A 412 -6.84 -0.25 6.27
C THR A 412 -6.37 0.45 7.56
N ALA A 413 -5.92 1.71 7.45
CA ALA A 413 -5.45 2.60 8.53
C ALA A 413 -6.28 2.55 9.83
N GLN A 414 -7.62 2.57 9.73
CA GLN A 414 -8.52 2.53 10.89
C GLN A 414 -8.30 1.33 11.83
N GLY A 415 -7.86 0.18 11.30
CA GLY A 415 -7.50 -0.99 12.13
C GLY A 415 -6.26 -0.75 12.99
N ILE A 416 -5.32 0.05 12.49
CA ILE A 416 -4.07 0.41 13.18
C ILE A 416 -4.37 1.45 14.27
N PHE A 417 -5.15 2.50 13.97
CA PHE A 417 -5.53 3.52 14.96
C PHE A 417 -6.30 2.94 16.16
N LEU A 418 -7.24 2.01 15.93
CA LEU A 418 -7.98 1.34 17.01
C LEU A 418 -7.09 0.43 17.89
N ASN A 419 -5.95 -0.01 17.37
CA ASN A 419 -4.96 -0.82 18.12
C ASN A 419 -3.79 0.00 18.68
N PHE A 420 -3.76 1.33 18.48
CA PHE A 420 -2.64 2.22 18.83
C PHE A 420 -2.03 1.93 20.21
N LYS A 421 -2.85 1.78 21.26
CA LYS A 421 -2.34 1.54 22.63
C LYS A 421 -1.51 0.26 22.75
N ARG A 422 -1.88 -0.81 22.02
CA ARG A 422 -1.17 -2.10 22.04
C ARG A 422 0.13 -2.05 21.23
N LEU A 423 0.12 -1.29 20.13
CA LEU A 423 1.30 -1.06 19.29
C LEU A 423 2.34 -0.22 20.03
N LEU A 424 1.88 0.84 20.72
CA LEU A 424 2.69 1.67 21.60
C LEU A 424 3.24 0.86 22.81
N GLU A 425 2.41 0.02 23.43
CA GLU A 425 2.82 -0.91 24.50
C GLU A 425 3.93 -1.87 24.02
N PHE A 426 3.78 -2.44 22.82
CA PHE A 426 4.80 -3.28 22.19
C PHE A 426 6.12 -2.51 21.94
N ASN A 427 6.05 -1.25 21.54
CA ASN A 427 7.21 -0.35 21.45
C ASN A 427 7.62 0.31 22.79
N GLN A 428 7.25 -0.30 23.93
CA GLN A 428 7.66 0.13 25.27
C GLN A 428 7.28 1.59 25.62
N GLY A 429 6.18 2.10 25.08
CA GLY A 429 5.70 3.47 25.31
C GLY A 429 6.39 4.55 24.49
N LYS A 430 7.32 4.21 23.58
CA LYS A 430 8.22 5.17 22.92
C LYS A 430 7.72 5.60 21.53
N LEU A 431 7.98 6.87 21.21
CA LEU A 431 7.94 7.42 19.85
C LEU A 431 9.38 7.65 19.33
N PRO A 432 9.59 7.70 18.00
CA PRO A 432 8.64 7.28 16.97
C PRO A 432 8.49 5.76 16.90
N PHE A 433 7.39 5.29 16.32
CA PHE A 433 7.26 3.90 15.85
C PHE A 433 6.35 3.85 14.62
N ALA A 434 6.41 2.78 13.84
CA ALA A 434 5.48 2.55 12.76
C ALA A 434 4.74 1.22 12.93
N ALA A 435 3.49 1.19 12.48
CA ALA A 435 2.71 -0.02 12.29
C ALA A 435 2.24 -0.11 10.83
N ALA A 436 1.93 -1.31 10.34
CA ALA A 436 1.53 -1.52 8.95
C ALA A 436 0.46 -2.60 8.82
N GLN A 437 -0.28 -2.56 7.72
CA GLN A 437 -1.25 -3.60 7.37
C GLN A 437 -1.27 -3.81 5.85
N ILE A 438 -1.32 -5.07 5.44
CA ILE A 438 -1.47 -5.49 4.04
C ILE A 438 -2.79 -6.26 3.94
N GLY A 439 -3.73 -5.77 3.14
CA GLY A 439 -5.02 -6.45 3.00
C GLY A 439 -5.97 -5.75 2.04
N ASN A 440 -7.15 -6.33 1.83
CA ASN A 440 -8.13 -5.77 0.91
C ASN A 440 -8.93 -4.62 1.56
N SER A 441 -9.27 -3.65 0.73
CA SER A 441 -10.14 -2.51 0.99
C SER A 441 -11.17 -2.39 -0.14
N PHE A 442 -12.33 -1.81 0.18
CA PHE A 442 -13.53 -1.92 -0.63
C PHE A 442 -14.17 -0.55 -0.85
N ARG A 443 -14.37 -0.17 -2.12
CA ARG A 443 -14.99 1.10 -2.51
C ARG A 443 -16.07 0.82 -3.55
N ASN A 444 -17.32 1.16 -3.27
CA ASN A 444 -18.49 0.86 -4.10
C ASN A 444 -18.59 1.83 -5.29
N GLU A 445 -17.55 1.80 -6.13
CA GLU A 445 -17.38 2.66 -7.29
C GLU A 445 -18.59 2.62 -8.23
N ILE A 446 -19.17 3.79 -8.54
CA ILE A 446 -20.42 3.89 -9.30
C ILE A 446 -20.26 3.34 -10.72
N SER A 447 -19.17 3.70 -11.42
CA SER A 447 -18.89 3.25 -12.79
C SER A 447 -17.39 2.99 -13.01
N PRO A 448 -16.85 1.85 -12.55
CA PRO A 448 -15.45 1.47 -12.78
C PRO A 448 -15.22 1.12 -14.26
N ARG A 449 -14.32 1.86 -14.93
CA ARG A 449 -14.10 1.80 -16.39
C ARG A 449 -12.62 1.72 -16.84
N SER A 450 -11.66 1.70 -15.90
CA SER A 450 -10.22 1.86 -16.19
C SER A 450 -9.38 0.64 -15.77
N GLY A 451 -9.87 -0.57 -16.05
CA GLY A 451 -9.20 -1.81 -15.66
C GLY A 451 -8.88 -1.86 -14.16
N LEU A 452 -7.64 -2.21 -13.82
CA LEU A 452 -7.16 -2.27 -12.42
C LEU A 452 -6.99 -0.91 -11.74
N ILE A 453 -7.11 0.22 -12.45
CA ILE A 453 -6.86 1.56 -11.89
C ILE A 453 -8.00 2.02 -10.96
N ARG A 454 -9.24 1.68 -11.30
CA ARG A 454 -10.45 2.05 -10.53
C ARG A 454 -11.36 0.83 -10.39
N VAL A 455 -11.20 0.13 -9.27
CA VAL A 455 -11.82 -1.17 -8.94
C VAL A 455 -12.56 -1.10 -7.61
N ARG A 456 -13.46 -2.06 -7.38
CA ARG A 456 -14.35 -2.11 -6.20
C ARG A 456 -13.76 -2.82 -4.99
N GLU A 457 -12.85 -3.75 -5.24
CA GLU A 457 -12.03 -4.43 -4.24
C GLU A 457 -10.57 -4.37 -4.71
N PHE A 458 -9.66 -4.00 -3.81
CA PHE A 458 -8.22 -3.96 -4.10
C PHE A 458 -7.40 -4.20 -2.84
N THR A 459 -6.24 -4.83 -3.00
CA THR A 459 -5.24 -4.93 -1.93
C THR A 459 -4.52 -3.60 -1.79
N MET A 460 -4.48 -3.09 -0.57
CA MET A 460 -3.64 -1.98 -0.14
C MET A 460 -2.52 -2.52 0.74
N ALA A 461 -1.43 -1.75 0.82
CA ALA A 461 -0.47 -1.86 1.90
C ALA A 461 -0.31 -0.45 2.49
N GLU A 462 -0.52 -0.29 3.79
CA GLU A 462 -0.49 1.03 4.45
C GLU A 462 0.45 0.98 5.66
N ILE A 463 1.06 2.12 5.97
CA ILE A 463 2.00 2.31 7.09
C ILE A 463 1.53 3.54 7.87
N GLU A 464 1.25 3.39 9.17
CA GLU A 464 1.08 4.52 10.07
C GLU A 464 2.39 4.75 10.83
N HIS A 465 3.13 5.81 10.50
CA HIS A 465 4.33 6.21 11.22
C HIS A 465 3.99 7.28 12.27
N PHE A 466 3.87 6.85 13.52
CA PHE A 466 3.59 7.70 14.68
C PHE A 466 4.87 8.38 15.16
N VAL A 467 4.90 9.72 15.11
CA VAL A 467 6.03 10.57 15.48
C VAL A 467 5.60 11.68 16.44
N ASP A 468 6.50 12.10 17.32
CA ASP A 468 6.30 13.27 18.17
C ASP A 468 6.13 14.52 17.29
N PRO A 469 5.05 15.32 17.44
CA PRO A 469 4.85 16.55 16.69
C PRO A 469 6.05 17.52 16.67
N ASN A 470 6.83 17.55 17.76
CA ASN A 470 7.97 18.43 17.95
C ASN A 470 9.29 17.85 17.44
N GLU A 471 9.35 16.54 17.13
CA GLU A 471 10.56 15.83 16.70
C GLU A 471 10.35 15.12 15.35
N LYS A 472 9.77 15.83 14.36
CA LYS A 472 9.64 15.37 12.96
C LYS A 472 10.99 15.32 12.20
N VAL A 473 11.93 14.53 12.71
CA VAL A 473 13.26 14.30 12.12
C VAL A 473 13.54 12.81 11.97
N HIS A 474 13.83 12.33 10.76
CA HIS A 474 14.10 10.91 10.53
C HIS A 474 15.59 10.60 10.54
N SER A 475 16.02 9.72 11.46
CA SER A 475 17.43 9.36 11.67
C SER A 475 18.12 8.75 10.44
N LYS A 476 17.36 8.07 9.57
CA LYS A 476 17.87 7.49 8.31
C LYS A 476 17.79 8.43 7.09
N PHE A 477 17.38 9.71 7.22
CA PHE A 477 17.16 10.59 6.05
C PHE A 477 18.39 10.74 5.15
N SER A 478 19.60 10.73 5.71
CA SER A 478 20.86 10.73 4.97
C SER A 478 20.98 9.61 3.92
N ASN A 479 20.28 8.48 4.11
CA ASN A 479 20.36 7.33 3.22
C ASN A 479 19.59 7.53 1.91
N VAL A 480 18.78 8.58 1.81
CA VAL A 480 17.96 8.92 0.63
C VAL A 480 18.11 10.37 0.17
N ALA A 481 18.78 11.23 0.95
CA ALA A 481 18.94 12.65 0.65
C ALA A 481 19.61 12.93 -0.72
N ASP A 482 20.47 12.04 -1.20
CA ASP A 482 21.15 12.16 -2.51
C ASP A 482 20.32 11.69 -3.72
N LEU A 483 19.06 11.26 -3.52
CA LEU A 483 18.20 10.84 -4.62
C LEU A 483 17.71 12.02 -5.45
N GLU A 484 17.91 11.96 -6.77
CA GLU A 484 17.28 12.84 -7.74
C GLU A 484 15.85 12.35 -8.06
N ILE A 485 14.84 13.12 -7.65
CA ILE A 485 13.43 12.78 -7.80
C ILE A 485 12.69 13.90 -8.53
N MET A 486 11.76 13.55 -9.41
CA MET A 486 10.88 14.52 -10.08
C MET A 486 9.77 14.96 -9.11
N LEU A 487 9.84 16.20 -8.64
CA LEU A 487 8.89 16.80 -7.69
C LEU A 487 7.98 17.82 -8.40
N TYR A 488 6.68 17.80 -8.08
CA TYR A 488 5.68 18.71 -8.61
C TYR A 488 4.92 19.38 -7.45
N SER A 489 5.56 20.38 -6.85
CA SER A 489 5.04 21.09 -5.66
C SER A 489 3.76 21.88 -5.94
N SER A 490 2.99 22.20 -4.90
CA SER A 490 1.80 23.06 -4.99
C SER A 490 2.15 24.44 -5.60
N LYS A 491 3.35 24.95 -5.30
CA LYS A 491 3.90 26.20 -5.87
C LYS A 491 4.19 26.08 -7.38
N ALA A 492 4.78 24.98 -7.84
CA ALA A 492 5.02 24.74 -9.27
C ALA A 492 3.69 24.63 -10.03
N GLN A 493 2.78 23.79 -9.52
CA GLN A 493 1.43 23.63 -10.06
C GLN A 493 0.67 24.96 -10.16
N THR A 494 0.58 25.73 -9.06
CA THR A 494 -0.15 27.02 -9.06
C THR A 494 0.50 28.06 -9.98
N SER A 495 1.81 28.00 -10.22
CA SER A 495 2.52 28.89 -11.14
C SER A 495 2.58 28.42 -12.60
N GLY A 496 1.93 27.30 -12.95
CA GLY A 496 1.95 26.74 -14.31
C GLY A 496 3.31 26.18 -14.75
N GLN A 497 4.26 25.99 -13.81
CA GLN A 497 5.56 25.38 -14.10
C GLN A 497 5.42 23.86 -14.18
N SER A 498 6.28 23.22 -14.96
CA SER A 498 6.40 21.75 -14.99
C SER A 498 7.00 21.20 -13.69
N ALA A 499 6.89 19.89 -13.49
CA ALA A 499 7.62 19.18 -12.45
C ALA A 499 9.15 19.29 -12.66
N GLN A 500 9.91 19.37 -11.57
CA GLN A 500 11.36 19.59 -11.60
C GLN A 500 12.10 18.41 -10.95
N ILE A 501 13.22 18.00 -11.55
CA ILE A 501 14.12 17.02 -10.92
C ILE A 501 14.93 17.76 -9.85
N MET A 502 14.85 17.28 -8.61
CA MET A 502 15.55 17.87 -7.47
C MET A 502 16.23 16.78 -6.63
N ARG A 503 17.36 17.12 -6.01
CA ARG A 503 17.96 16.30 -4.96
C ARG A 503 17.08 16.35 -3.70
N LEU A 504 16.78 15.19 -3.13
CA LEU A 504 15.78 15.06 -2.06
C LEU A 504 16.17 15.80 -0.76
N GLY A 505 17.47 15.88 -0.46
CA GLY A 505 18.02 16.72 0.61
C GLY A 505 17.70 18.20 0.39
N ASP A 506 18.08 18.73 -0.78
CA ASP A 506 17.84 20.12 -1.18
C ASP A 506 16.35 20.51 -1.10
N ALA A 507 15.44 19.58 -1.46
CA ALA A 507 14.00 19.80 -1.40
C ALA A 507 13.45 19.92 0.05
N VAL A 508 14.10 19.27 1.03
CA VAL A 508 13.79 19.44 2.46
C VAL A 508 14.48 20.70 3.01
N GLU A 509 15.74 20.96 2.65
CA GLU A 509 16.48 22.16 3.06
C GLU A 509 15.83 23.47 2.56
N GLN A 510 15.21 23.45 1.38
CA GLN A 510 14.46 24.57 0.82
C GLN A 510 13.01 24.69 1.33
N GLY A 511 12.55 23.77 2.20
CA GLY A 511 11.17 23.75 2.70
C GLY A 511 10.13 23.55 1.58
N ILE A 512 10.46 22.75 0.57
CA ILE A 512 9.51 22.30 -0.46
C ILE A 512 8.75 21.08 0.07
N ILE A 513 9.49 20.10 0.60
CA ILE A 513 8.96 19.00 1.40
C ILE A 513 9.04 19.43 2.87
N ASN A 514 7.92 19.33 3.60
CA ASN A 514 7.76 19.91 4.94
C ASN A 514 8.85 19.50 5.96
N ASN A 515 9.21 18.21 6.00
CA ASN A 515 10.13 17.66 7.00
C ASN A 515 10.86 16.40 6.50
N SER A 516 11.91 15.98 7.21
CA SER A 516 12.75 14.83 6.82
C SER A 516 12.11 13.45 7.05
N VAL A 517 10.99 13.35 7.78
CA VAL A 517 10.21 12.10 7.88
C VAL A 517 9.44 11.88 6.59
N LEU A 518 8.72 12.90 6.14
CA LEU A 518 8.03 12.90 4.86
C LEU A 518 9.02 12.73 3.69
N GLY A 519 10.16 13.44 3.75
CA GLY A 519 11.27 13.25 2.82
C GLY A 519 11.83 11.83 2.83
N TYR A 520 11.98 11.19 4.00
CA TYR A 520 12.46 9.81 4.08
C TYR A 520 11.50 8.82 3.39
N PHE A 521 10.20 8.93 3.67
CA PHE A 521 9.21 8.07 3.04
C PHE A 521 9.10 8.30 1.53
N ILE A 522 9.15 9.54 1.04
CA ILE A 522 9.25 9.83 -0.41
C ILE A 522 10.46 9.11 -1.04
N GLY A 523 11.63 9.17 -0.40
CA GLY A 523 12.84 8.47 -0.86
C GLY A 523 12.72 6.96 -0.89
N ARG A 524 12.13 6.34 0.15
CA ARG A 524 11.88 4.88 0.18
C ARG A 524 10.79 4.45 -0.79
N ILE A 525 9.69 5.21 -0.93
CA ILE A 525 8.64 4.97 -1.94
C ILE A 525 9.26 4.98 -3.34
N TYR A 526 10.10 5.97 -3.68
CA TYR A 526 10.82 6.01 -4.94
C TYR A 526 11.69 4.76 -5.15
N LEU A 527 12.56 4.42 -4.19
CA LEU A 527 13.45 3.25 -4.29
C LEU A 527 12.68 1.93 -4.43
N TYR A 528 11.56 1.78 -3.72
CA TYR A 528 10.66 0.63 -3.86
C TYR A 528 10.04 0.57 -5.26
N LEU A 529 9.45 1.65 -5.76
CA LEU A 529 8.77 1.69 -7.05
C LEU A 529 9.73 1.36 -8.21
N ILE A 530 10.95 1.92 -8.19
CA ILE A 530 11.99 1.55 -9.15
C ILE A 530 12.38 0.07 -9.02
N LYS A 531 12.58 -0.45 -7.79
CA LYS A 531 12.93 -1.87 -7.54
C LYS A 531 11.88 -2.88 -8.03
N VAL A 532 10.60 -2.50 -8.10
CA VAL A 532 9.52 -3.35 -8.63
C VAL A 532 9.25 -3.15 -10.14
N GLY A 533 9.92 -2.20 -10.80
CA GLY A 533 9.87 -2.04 -12.26
C GLY A 533 9.07 -0.84 -12.78
N VAL A 534 8.82 0.18 -11.94
CA VAL A 534 8.37 1.49 -12.43
C VAL A 534 9.55 2.23 -13.07
N ALA A 535 9.36 2.85 -14.24
CA ALA A 535 10.41 3.59 -14.94
C ALA A 535 10.66 4.98 -14.31
N LYS A 536 11.94 5.40 -14.15
CA LYS A 536 12.33 6.65 -13.47
C LYS A 536 11.76 7.90 -14.17
N ASP A 537 11.75 7.89 -15.50
CA ASP A 537 11.20 8.92 -16.38
C ASP A 537 9.66 9.04 -16.32
N LYS A 538 8.98 7.99 -15.85
CA LYS A 538 7.52 7.90 -15.76
C LYS A 538 7.00 7.94 -14.32
N LEU A 539 7.79 8.45 -13.38
CA LEU A 539 7.47 8.58 -11.96
C LEU A 539 7.72 10.01 -11.48
N ARG A 540 6.69 10.66 -10.92
CA ARG A 540 6.79 11.96 -10.24
C ARG A 540 6.14 11.90 -8.85
N PHE A 541 6.49 12.83 -7.97
CA PHE A 541 5.76 13.06 -6.72
C PHE A 541 5.04 14.40 -6.80
N ARG A 542 3.70 14.38 -6.75
CA ARG A 542 2.85 15.58 -6.81
C ARG A 542 2.37 15.96 -5.41
N GLN A 543 2.66 17.18 -4.99
CA GLN A 543 2.13 17.71 -3.73
C GLN A 543 0.64 18.03 -3.87
N HIS A 544 -0.16 17.81 -2.83
CA HIS A 544 -1.54 18.29 -2.80
C HIS A 544 -1.57 19.82 -2.74
N MET A 545 -2.56 20.44 -3.37
CA MET A 545 -2.87 21.84 -3.11
C MET A 545 -3.64 21.97 -1.80
N ASP A 546 -3.58 23.13 -1.16
CA ASP A 546 -4.29 23.46 0.09
C ASP A 546 -5.84 23.44 -0.02
N ASN A 547 -6.38 23.16 -1.21
CA ASN A 547 -7.82 22.89 -1.47
C ASN A 547 -8.11 21.44 -1.92
N GLU A 548 -7.12 20.56 -1.90
CA GLU A 548 -7.20 19.12 -2.19
C GLU A 548 -6.77 18.31 -0.95
N MET A 549 -5.79 18.86 -0.22
CA MET A 549 -5.39 18.45 1.11
C MET A 549 -6.61 18.31 2.03
N ALA A 550 -6.75 17.14 2.67
CA ALA A 550 -7.81 16.91 3.64
C ALA A 550 -7.70 17.90 4.81
N HIS A 551 -8.84 18.24 5.43
CA HIS A 551 -8.99 19.28 6.46
C HIS A 551 -8.21 19.04 7.79
N TYR A 552 -7.40 17.97 7.84
CA TYR A 552 -6.53 17.56 8.94
C TYR A 552 -5.06 17.33 8.54
N ALA A 553 -4.74 17.37 7.25
CA ALA A 553 -3.39 17.08 6.77
C ALA A 553 -2.50 18.34 6.76
N CYS A 554 -1.21 18.19 7.01
CA CYS A 554 -0.24 19.28 7.08
C CYS A 554 0.64 19.41 5.81
N ASP A 555 0.85 18.30 5.11
CA ASP A 555 1.47 18.19 3.79
C ASP A 555 1.03 16.83 3.21
N CYS A 556 1.03 16.66 1.88
CA CYS A 556 0.71 15.37 1.25
C CYS A 556 1.33 15.29 -0.15
N TRP A 557 1.97 14.17 -0.47
CA TRP A 557 2.64 13.92 -1.74
C TRP A 557 2.22 12.58 -2.34
N ASP A 558 1.58 12.63 -3.51
CA ASP A 558 1.21 11.44 -4.28
C ASP A 558 2.39 11.02 -5.16
N ALA A 559 2.83 9.77 -5.07
CA ALA A 559 3.63 9.16 -6.12
C ALA A 559 2.71 8.85 -7.32
N GLU A 560 2.95 9.53 -8.43
CA GLU A 560 2.17 9.41 -9.66
C GLU A 560 2.98 8.76 -10.78
N THR A 561 2.37 7.82 -11.51
CA THR A 561 2.97 7.19 -12.70
C THR A 561 2.30 7.64 -13.99
N LYS A 562 3.12 7.84 -15.03
CA LYS A 562 2.68 8.22 -16.37
C LYS A 562 2.27 6.99 -17.17
N THR A 563 0.96 6.83 -17.38
CA THR A 563 0.35 5.68 -18.07
C THR A 563 -0.40 6.09 -19.33
N SER A 564 -0.95 5.13 -20.07
CA SER A 564 -1.88 5.34 -21.19
C SER A 564 -3.22 6.00 -20.79
N TYR A 565 -3.44 6.21 -19.49
CA TYR A 565 -4.54 6.99 -18.92
C TYR A 565 -4.10 8.38 -18.42
N GLY A 566 -2.85 8.77 -18.64
CA GLY A 566 -2.22 9.97 -18.08
C GLY A 566 -1.46 9.69 -16.78
N TRP A 567 -1.19 10.73 -16.00
CA TRP A 567 -0.64 10.59 -14.64
C TRP A 567 -1.70 10.02 -13.70
N ILE A 568 -1.37 8.93 -13.01
CA ILE A 568 -2.24 8.30 -12.00
C ILE A 568 -1.51 8.18 -10.66
N GLU A 569 -2.18 8.54 -9.58
CA GLU A 569 -1.72 8.32 -8.20
C GLU A 569 -1.66 6.80 -7.91
N ILE A 570 -0.53 6.32 -7.39
CA ILE A 570 -0.31 4.90 -7.05
C ILE A 570 0.17 4.66 -5.61
N VAL A 571 0.71 5.69 -4.96
CA VAL A 571 1.01 5.73 -3.53
C VAL A 571 0.68 7.13 -3.02
N GLY A 572 -0.19 7.26 -2.03
CA GLY A 572 -0.34 8.50 -1.27
C GLY A 572 0.68 8.56 -0.13
N CYS A 573 1.22 9.74 0.18
CA CYS A 573 2.11 9.95 1.33
C CYS A 573 1.68 11.20 2.11
N ALA A 574 0.79 11.03 3.09
CA ALA A 574 0.11 12.11 3.79
C ALA A 574 0.66 12.34 5.21
N ASP A 575 0.78 13.60 5.63
CA ASP A 575 1.00 13.98 7.04
C ASP A 575 -0.37 14.28 7.67
N ARG A 576 -1.11 13.25 8.12
CA ARG A 576 -2.52 13.34 8.60
C ARG A 576 -2.66 13.98 10.00
N SER A 577 -1.58 14.58 10.51
CA SER A 577 -1.44 15.08 11.88
C SER A 577 -1.91 14.06 12.93
N CYS A 578 -2.76 14.46 13.89
CA CYS A 578 -3.24 13.62 15.00
C CYS A 578 -4.75 13.33 14.92
N TYR A 579 -5.40 13.63 13.79
CA TYR A 579 -6.86 13.70 13.67
C TYR A 579 -7.58 12.39 14.03
N ASP A 580 -7.18 11.25 13.45
CA ASP A 580 -7.86 9.97 13.68
C ASP A 580 -7.77 9.52 15.15
N LEU A 581 -6.60 9.68 15.78
CA LEU A 581 -6.42 9.40 17.21
C LEU A 581 -7.31 10.32 18.08
N LEU A 582 -7.38 11.62 17.78
CA LEU A 582 -8.25 12.57 18.49
C LEU A 582 -9.74 12.31 18.27
N CYS A 583 -10.15 11.86 17.09
CA CYS A 583 -11.54 11.50 16.79
C CYS A 583 -11.96 10.24 17.56
N HIS A 584 -11.18 9.16 17.47
CA HIS A 584 -11.46 7.92 18.21
C HIS A 584 -11.37 8.10 19.72
N ALA A 585 -10.39 8.87 20.23
CA ALA A 585 -10.27 9.14 21.66
C ALA A 585 -11.48 9.93 22.22
N ARG A 586 -11.96 10.95 21.50
CA ARG A 586 -13.15 11.73 21.90
C ARG A 586 -14.44 10.90 21.84
N ALA A 587 -14.62 10.08 20.81
CA ALA A 587 -15.83 9.25 20.66
C ALA A 587 -15.89 8.09 21.67
N THR A 588 -14.78 7.39 21.88
CA THR A 588 -14.70 6.22 22.78
C THR A 588 -14.47 6.59 24.24
N LYS A 589 -13.98 7.81 24.52
CA LYS A 589 -13.50 8.28 25.83
C LYS A 589 -12.28 7.50 26.35
N VAL A 590 -11.51 6.88 25.44
CA VAL A 590 -10.25 6.19 25.75
C VAL A 590 -9.08 7.05 25.28
N PRO A 591 -8.13 7.47 26.13
CA PRO A 591 -7.00 8.29 25.71
C PRO A 591 -6.03 7.50 24.82
N LEU A 592 -5.76 8.03 23.62
CA LEU A 592 -4.83 7.51 22.61
C LEU A 592 -3.63 8.44 22.49
N VAL A 593 -2.80 8.47 23.54
CA VAL A 593 -1.61 9.32 23.67
C VAL A 593 -0.38 8.48 24.01
N ALA A 594 0.81 9.03 23.79
CA ALA A 594 2.07 8.52 24.30
C ALA A 594 2.54 9.34 25.52
N GLU A 595 3.43 8.79 26.34
CA GLU A 595 4.01 9.46 27.51
C GLU A 595 5.50 9.69 27.28
N LYS A 596 5.95 10.96 27.35
CA LYS A 596 7.34 11.36 27.12
C LYS A 596 7.96 11.87 28.42
N PRO A 597 9.09 11.32 28.92
CA PRO A 597 9.65 11.75 30.19
C PRO A 597 10.23 13.17 30.12
N LEU A 598 9.76 14.06 30.99
CA LEU A 598 10.25 15.45 31.08
C LEU A 598 11.62 15.48 31.78
N LYS A 599 12.54 16.29 31.26
CA LYS A 599 13.90 16.44 31.80
C LYS A 599 13.92 17.22 33.12
N GLU A 600 13.01 18.18 33.27
CA GLU A 600 12.84 18.99 34.48
C GLU A 600 11.33 19.17 34.76
N PRO A 601 10.84 18.89 35.99
CA PRO A 601 9.41 18.98 36.30
C PRO A 601 9.01 20.40 36.70
N ILE A 602 8.21 21.04 35.85
CA ILE A 602 7.64 22.38 36.06
C ILE A 602 6.14 22.33 35.74
N SER A 603 5.34 23.10 36.49
CA SER A 603 3.93 23.35 36.18
C SER A 603 3.43 24.62 36.88
N PHE A 604 2.66 25.46 36.18
CA PHE A 604 1.99 26.62 36.75
C PHE A 604 0.47 26.42 36.77
N ASN A 605 -0.24 26.92 37.80
CA ASN A 605 -1.71 26.90 37.80
C ASN A 605 -2.31 28.00 38.69
N PHE A 606 -3.52 28.44 38.33
CA PHE A 606 -4.35 29.29 39.16
C PHE A 606 -4.97 28.48 40.32
N GLU A 607 -4.94 29.04 41.53
CA GLU A 607 -5.77 28.57 42.65
C GLU A 607 -6.92 29.58 42.88
N PRO A 608 -8.07 29.40 42.23
CA PRO A 608 -9.24 30.25 42.42
C PRO A 608 -9.82 30.10 43.84
N ASN A 609 -9.90 31.22 44.57
CA ASN A 609 -10.56 31.31 45.87
C ASN A 609 -12.08 31.23 45.67
N LYS A 610 -12.60 30.00 45.67
CA LYS A 610 -14.02 29.66 45.51
C LYS A 610 -14.93 30.46 46.45
N GLY A 611 -14.45 30.82 47.65
CA GLY A 611 -15.19 31.60 48.63
C GLY A 611 -15.29 33.09 48.30
N ALA A 612 -14.30 33.67 47.60
CA ALA A 612 -14.33 35.07 47.15
C ALA A 612 -15.05 35.21 45.80
N ILE A 613 -14.65 34.42 44.79
CA ILE A 613 -15.29 34.40 43.45
C ILE A 613 -16.79 34.05 43.58
N GLY A 614 -17.14 33.08 44.42
CA GLY A 614 -18.53 32.69 44.68
C GLY A 614 -19.38 33.79 45.33
N LYS A 615 -18.79 34.66 46.17
CA LYS A 615 -19.48 35.82 46.75
C LYS A 615 -19.67 36.94 45.73
N ALA A 616 -18.65 37.21 44.90
CA ALA A 616 -18.68 38.27 43.90
C ALA A 616 -19.63 37.93 42.74
N TYR A 617 -19.49 36.74 42.14
CA TYR A 617 -20.16 36.38 40.88
C TYR A 617 -21.33 35.39 41.03
N LYS A 618 -21.57 34.84 42.23
CA LYS A 618 -22.74 34.02 42.58
C LYS A 618 -22.97 32.85 41.61
N LYS A 619 -23.93 32.96 40.68
CA LYS A 619 -24.23 31.92 39.67
C LYS A 619 -23.18 31.85 38.56
N ASP A 620 -22.65 33.00 38.16
CA ASP A 620 -21.68 33.13 37.06
C ASP A 620 -20.24 32.79 37.50
N ALA A 621 -20.01 32.66 38.82
CA ALA A 621 -18.74 32.21 39.39
C ALA A 621 -18.27 30.86 38.82
N LYS A 622 -19.20 30.00 38.37
CA LYS A 622 -18.88 28.71 37.73
C LYS A 622 -18.10 28.92 36.43
N LEU A 623 -18.56 29.83 35.57
CA LEU A 623 -17.95 30.12 34.26
C LEU A 623 -16.52 30.65 34.41
N ALA A 624 -16.30 31.57 35.34
CA ALA A 624 -14.98 32.08 35.66
C ALA A 624 -14.03 30.97 36.19
N MET A 625 -14.52 30.06 37.03
CA MET A 625 -13.71 28.94 37.53
C MET A 625 -13.42 27.88 36.45
N GLU A 626 -14.35 27.63 35.53
CA GLU A 626 -14.14 26.70 34.42
C GLU A 626 -13.17 27.28 33.37
N TYR A 627 -13.21 28.59 33.11
CA TYR A 627 -12.24 29.29 32.27
C TYR A 627 -10.82 29.28 32.89
N LEU A 628 -10.68 29.65 34.18
CA LEU A 628 -9.38 29.63 34.87
C LEU A 628 -8.74 28.23 34.96
N ALA A 629 -9.52 27.16 34.81
CA ALA A 629 -9.02 25.78 34.81
C ALA A 629 -8.49 25.30 33.45
N ILE A 630 -8.66 26.08 32.37
CA ILE A 630 -8.22 25.74 31.01
C ILE A 630 -7.23 26.75 30.40
N CYS A 631 -6.77 27.75 31.17
CA CYS A 631 -5.73 28.69 30.75
C CYS A 631 -4.36 28.00 30.60
N ASP A 632 -3.57 28.43 29.62
CA ASP A 632 -2.20 27.97 29.39
C ASP A 632 -1.17 28.70 30.28
N GLU A 633 0.06 28.16 30.33
CA GLU A 633 1.13 28.67 31.19
C GLU A 633 1.66 30.04 30.79
N CYS A 634 1.58 30.42 29.51
CA CYS A 634 1.98 31.75 29.05
C CYS A 634 0.97 32.78 29.54
N TYR A 635 -0.31 32.53 29.34
CA TYR A 635 -1.39 33.37 29.85
C TYR A 635 -1.36 33.51 31.37
N ILE A 636 -1.19 32.40 32.12
CA ILE A 636 -1.02 32.42 33.59
C ILE A 636 0.13 33.35 34.01
N THR A 637 1.26 33.31 33.30
CA THR A 637 2.45 34.14 33.60
C THR A 637 2.23 35.62 33.27
N GLU A 638 1.46 35.95 32.25
CA GLU A 638 1.08 37.34 31.94
C GLU A 638 0.09 37.91 32.96
N GLN A 639 -0.94 37.15 33.34
CA GLN A 639 -1.88 37.58 34.38
C GLN A 639 -1.21 37.66 35.77
N GLU A 640 -0.15 36.87 36.05
CA GLU A 640 0.66 37.02 37.26
C GLU A 640 1.33 38.40 37.35
N LYS A 641 1.82 38.95 36.24
CA LYS A 641 2.40 40.30 36.21
C LYS A 641 1.32 41.35 36.50
N LEU A 642 0.18 41.26 35.83
CA LEU A 642 -0.95 42.19 36.02
C LEU A 642 -1.49 42.16 37.47
N LEU A 643 -1.58 40.97 38.10
CA LEU A 643 -1.91 40.79 39.53
C LEU A 643 -0.87 41.33 40.52
N ASN A 644 0.36 41.60 40.07
CA ASN A 644 1.43 42.15 40.89
C ASN A 644 1.66 43.65 40.65
N GLU A 645 1.43 44.13 39.43
CA GLU A 645 1.57 45.54 39.03
C GLU A 645 0.29 46.35 39.31
N ASN A 646 -0.89 45.82 38.92
CA ASN A 646 -2.18 46.50 39.03
C ASN A 646 -3.08 45.94 40.15
N GLY A 647 -2.76 44.75 40.69
CA GLY A 647 -3.52 44.07 41.75
C GLY A 647 -4.77 43.31 41.27
N GLU A 648 -5.09 43.42 39.99
CA GLU A 648 -6.27 42.84 39.34
C GLU A 648 -6.02 42.57 37.84
N PHE A 649 -6.78 41.65 37.28
CA PHE A 649 -6.85 41.39 35.84
C PHE A 649 -8.28 41.13 35.39
N THR A 650 -8.53 41.04 34.09
CA THR A 650 -9.88 40.87 33.52
C THR A 650 -9.89 39.73 32.51
N ILE A 651 -10.88 38.85 32.61
CA ILE A 651 -11.13 37.74 31.67
C ILE A 651 -12.50 37.91 31.02
N GLU A 652 -12.68 37.36 29.82
CA GLU A 652 -13.97 37.33 29.14
C GLU A 652 -14.30 35.89 28.70
N THR A 653 -15.49 35.41 29.05
CA THR A 653 -15.97 34.07 28.68
C THR A 653 -17.50 34.07 28.58
N GLU A 654 -18.05 33.31 27.62
CA GLU A 654 -19.49 33.26 27.28
C GLU A 654 -20.17 34.65 27.18
N GLY A 655 -19.46 35.65 26.65
CA GLY A 655 -19.96 37.03 26.50
C GLY A 655 -20.11 37.79 27.83
N LYS A 656 -19.41 37.35 28.89
CA LYS A 656 -19.37 38.00 30.20
C LYS A 656 -17.94 38.32 30.62
N THR A 657 -17.75 39.54 31.11
CA THR A 657 -16.48 40.07 31.61
C THR A 657 -16.38 39.87 33.13
N PHE A 658 -15.30 39.25 33.60
CA PHE A 658 -15.02 39.01 35.03
C PHE A 658 -13.72 39.69 35.44
N LYS A 659 -13.72 40.36 36.60
CA LYS A 659 -12.61 41.18 37.10
C LYS A 659 -12.02 40.52 38.34
N LEU A 660 -10.85 39.92 38.19
CA LEU A 660 -10.26 39.02 39.17
C LEU A 660 -9.15 39.72 39.95
N THR A 661 -9.38 39.90 41.24
CA THR A 661 -8.47 40.57 42.19
C THR A 661 -7.60 39.55 42.92
N LYS A 662 -6.53 40.02 43.57
CA LYS A 662 -5.54 39.21 44.29
C LYS A 662 -6.09 38.37 45.46
N ASP A 663 -7.26 38.71 46.01
CA ASP A 663 -7.97 37.90 47.01
C ASP A 663 -8.87 36.81 46.37
N MET A 664 -9.23 36.97 45.09
CA MET A 664 -10.04 36.03 44.33
C MET A 664 -9.20 34.94 43.64
N VAL A 665 -7.99 35.25 43.19
CA VAL A 665 -7.10 34.30 42.51
C VAL A 665 -5.69 34.41 43.08
N ASN A 666 -5.20 33.32 43.67
CA ASN A 666 -3.78 33.12 43.94
C ASN A 666 -3.17 32.32 42.79
N ILE A 667 -1.88 32.52 42.51
CA ILE A 667 -1.11 31.64 41.62
C ILE A 667 -0.23 30.76 42.50
N LYS A 668 -0.49 29.46 42.50
CA LYS A 668 0.37 28.50 43.20
C LYS A 668 1.37 27.94 42.21
N ARG A 669 2.62 28.34 42.41
CA ARG A 669 3.79 27.67 41.84
C ARG A 669 4.05 26.43 42.69
N PHE A 670 3.50 25.28 42.29
CA PHE A 670 3.80 23.99 42.90
C PHE A 670 4.54 23.11 41.90
N GLN A 671 5.57 22.40 42.36
CA GLN A 671 6.10 21.28 41.59
C GLN A 671 5.06 20.15 41.61
N LYS A 672 4.13 20.16 40.65
CA LYS A 672 3.55 18.90 40.19
C LYS A 672 4.71 18.18 39.53
N THR A 673 5.15 17.06 40.08
CA THR A 673 6.19 16.24 39.45
C THR A 673 5.58 15.49 38.28
N LEU A 674 5.29 16.22 37.20
CA LEU A 674 5.05 15.68 35.88
C LEU A 674 6.36 15.05 35.41
N HIS A 675 6.56 13.79 35.79
CA HIS A 675 7.65 12.97 35.28
C HIS A 675 7.48 12.70 33.78
N VAL A 676 6.25 12.83 33.25
CA VAL A 676 5.88 12.64 31.86
C VAL A 676 4.98 13.76 31.34
N GLU A 677 5.12 14.04 30.05
CA GLU A 677 4.24 14.83 29.20
C GLU A 677 3.36 13.88 28.36
N GLU A 678 2.06 14.16 28.24
CA GLU A 678 1.18 13.42 27.31
C GLU A 678 1.29 14.00 25.90
N VAL A 679 1.86 13.21 24.98
CA VAL A 679 2.05 13.60 23.58
C VAL A 679 1.02 12.88 22.71
N VAL A 680 0.21 13.64 21.97
CA VAL A 680 -0.61 13.08 20.88
C VAL A 680 0.30 12.94 19.65
N PRO A 681 0.56 11.73 19.13
CA PRO A 681 1.45 11.58 17.98
C PRO A 681 0.86 12.19 16.73
N ASN A 682 1.72 12.80 15.91
CA ASN A 682 1.41 13.03 14.49
C ASN A 682 1.68 11.75 13.70
N VAL A 683 0.96 11.57 12.59
CA VAL A 683 1.03 10.38 11.75
C VAL A 683 1.45 10.75 10.33
N ILE A 684 2.49 10.07 9.82
CA ILE A 684 2.80 10.04 8.38
C ILE A 684 2.29 8.71 7.80
N GLU A 685 1.44 8.80 6.77
CA GLU A 685 0.79 7.65 6.12
C GLU A 685 1.24 7.47 4.66
N PRO A 686 2.19 6.55 4.41
CA PRO A 686 2.39 5.93 3.10
C PRO A 686 1.32 4.84 2.79
N SER A 687 0.38 5.16 1.91
CA SER A 687 -0.70 4.26 1.46
C SER A 687 -0.50 3.79 0.01
N PHE A 688 -0.29 2.49 -0.21
CA PHE A 688 0.14 1.90 -1.49
C PHE A 688 -0.99 1.14 -2.21
N GLY A 689 -1.39 1.63 -3.39
CA GLY A 689 -2.39 0.98 -4.25
C GLY A 689 -1.83 -0.17 -5.08
N ILE A 690 -1.64 -1.35 -4.48
CA ILE A 690 -0.94 -2.50 -5.11
C ILE A 690 -1.47 -2.86 -6.52
N GLY A 691 -2.79 -2.76 -6.75
CA GLY A 691 -3.39 -2.98 -8.06
C GLY A 691 -2.93 -1.97 -9.12
N ARG A 692 -2.81 -0.69 -8.77
CA ARG A 692 -2.34 0.38 -9.67
C ARG A 692 -0.82 0.33 -9.89
N ILE A 693 -0.06 -0.01 -8.84
CA ILE A 693 1.39 -0.25 -8.93
C ILE A 693 1.66 -1.37 -9.93
N MET A 694 0.98 -2.51 -9.80
CA MET A 694 1.10 -3.64 -10.73
C MET A 694 0.67 -3.29 -12.16
N TYR A 695 -0.40 -2.50 -12.34
CA TYR A 695 -0.81 -2.02 -13.66
C TYR A 695 0.25 -1.09 -14.30
N SER A 696 0.85 -0.20 -13.52
CA SER A 696 1.96 0.66 -13.97
C SER A 696 3.18 -0.17 -14.39
N ILE A 697 3.51 -1.22 -13.63
CA ILE A 697 4.59 -2.16 -13.99
C ILE A 697 4.26 -2.89 -15.30
N PHE A 698 3.01 -3.30 -15.56
CA PHE A 698 2.63 -3.87 -16.85
C PHE A 698 2.92 -2.90 -18.01
N GLU A 699 2.41 -1.67 -17.96
CA GLU A 699 2.65 -0.70 -19.04
C GLU A 699 4.14 -0.32 -19.19
N HIS A 700 4.85 -0.11 -18.07
CA HIS A 700 6.25 0.31 -18.09
C HIS A 700 7.20 -0.80 -18.56
N THR A 701 6.83 -2.08 -18.40
CA THR A 701 7.67 -3.24 -18.78
C THR A 701 7.21 -3.99 -20.03
N PHE A 702 6.00 -3.76 -20.55
CA PHE A 702 5.52 -4.39 -21.78
C PHE A 702 6.34 -3.96 -23.01
N ARG A 703 6.79 -4.93 -23.81
CA ARG A 703 7.60 -4.74 -25.01
C ARG A 703 7.16 -5.70 -26.12
N ILE A 704 7.45 -5.33 -27.36
CA ILE A 704 7.28 -6.17 -28.56
C ILE A 704 8.70 -6.48 -29.09
N ARG A 705 8.93 -7.67 -29.64
CA ARG A 705 10.23 -8.01 -30.26
C ARG A 705 10.37 -7.35 -31.63
N GLU A 706 11.56 -6.81 -31.89
CA GLU A 706 11.94 -6.38 -33.23
C GLU A 706 11.89 -7.56 -34.21
N GLY A 707 11.34 -7.34 -35.41
CA GLY A 707 11.19 -8.36 -36.45
C GLY A 707 10.09 -9.41 -36.25
N ASP A 708 9.45 -9.50 -35.07
CA ASP A 708 8.31 -10.39 -34.82
C ASP A 708 7.26 -9.71 -33.94
N GLU A 709 6.31 -9.05 -34.58
CA GLU A 709 5.22 -8.33 -33.93
C GLU A 709 4.32 -9.23 -33.05
N GLN A 710 4.30 -10.55 -33.25
CA GLN A 710 3.47 -11.45 -32.43
C GLN A 710 4.13 -11.77 -31.09
N ARG A 711 5.45 -11.58 -30.96
CA ARG A 711 6.20 -11.86 -29.73
C ARG A 711 6.22 -10.66 -28.80
N THR A 712 5.25 -10.61 -27.90
CA THR A 712 5.23 -9.70 -26.76
C THR A 712 6.05 -10.27 -25.59
N TYR A 713 6.54 -9.41 -24.71
CA TYR A 713 7.20 -9.80 -23.46
C TYR A 713 7.08 -8.71 -22.39
N PHE A 714 7.29 -9.08 -21.12
CA PHE A 714 7.36 -8.13 -20.01
C PHE A 714 8.75 -8.13 -19.38
N SER A 715 9.43 -6.98 -19.43
CA SER A 715 10.72 -6.73 -18.78
C SER A 715 10.62 -6.55 -17.24
N PHE A 716 9.92 -7.47 -16.56
CA PHE A 716 9.83 -7.46 -15.09
C PHE A 716 11.22 -7.62 -14.45
N PRO A 717 11.62 -6.81 -13.46
CA PRO A 717 12.84 -7.06 -12.69
C PRO A 717 12.85 -8.47 -12.08
N ALA A 718 14.00 -9.13 -12.06
CA ALA A 718 14.11 -10.54 -11.63
C ALA A 718 13.56 -10.77 -10.21
N THR A 719 13.71 -9.78 -9.33
CA THR A 719 13.12 -9.72 -7.97
C THR A 719 11.61 -9.94 -7.96
N VAL A 720 10.86 -9.32 -8.87
CA VAL A 720 9.38 -9.43 -8.94
C VAL A 720 8.85 -10.41 -9.99
N ALA A 721 9.65 -10.77 -10.99
CA ALA A 721 9.27 -11.66 -12.09
C ALA A 721 8.52 -12.93 -11.58
N PRO A 722 7.34 -13.30 -12.17
CA PRO A 722 6.45 -14.33 -11.62
C PRO A 722 7.16 -15.67 -11.37
N TYR A 723 7.90 -16.11 -12.38
CA TYR A 723 8.85 -17.21 -12.32
C TYR A 723 10.23 -16.65 -12.63
N LYS A 724 11.24 -17.08 -11.87
CA LYS A 724 12.64 -16.65 -12.07
C LYS A 724 13.26 -17.40 -13.26
N CYS A 725 12.93 -18.68 -13.39
CA CYS A 725 13.51 -19.56 -14.41
C CYS A 725 12.44 -20.29 -15.24
N SER A 726 12.74 -20.58 -16.51
CA SER A 726 12.14 -21.70 -17.25
C SER A 726 13.16 -22.82 -17.45
N VAL A 727 12.69 -24.07 -17.55
CA VAL A 727 13.55 -25.23 -17.84
C VAL A 727 13.03 -25.89 -19.11
N LEU A 728 13.87 -25.92 -20.15
CA LEU A 728 13.47 -26.20 -21.53
C LEU A 728 14.39 -27.27 -22.16
N PRO A 729 13.95 -28.52 -22.37
CA PRO A 729 14.71 -29.47 -23.19
C PRO A 729 14.65 -29.05 -24.68
N LEU A 730 15.75 -29.12 -25.45
CA LEU A 730 15.80 -28.61 -26.83
C LEU A 730 14.70 -29.21 -27.73
N SER A 731 14.38 -30.49 -27.53
CA SER A 731 13.27 -31.21 -28.16
C SER A 731 12.61 -32.17 -27.16
N GLN A 732 11.67 -33.01 -27.61
CA GLN A 732 11.01 -34.02 -26.74
C GLN A 732 11.80 -35.34 -26.61
N ASN A 733 13.12 -35.28 -26.82
CA ASN A 733 14.01 -36.43 -26.67
C ASN A 733 14.08 -36.86 -25.19
N GLN A 734 13.91 -38.16 -24.92
CA GLN A 734 13.87 -38.69 -23.56
C GLN A 734 15.22 -38.55 -22.83
N GLU A 735 16.33 -38.48 -23.57
CA GLU A 735 17.69 -38.24 -23.05
C GLU A 735 17.82 -36.92 -22.27
N PHE A 736 16.97 -35.92 -22.54
CA PHE A 736 16.96 -34.65 -21.80
C PHE A 736 16.18 -34.73 -20.47
N MET A 737 15.26 -35.69 -20.33
CA MET A 737 14.31 -35.72 -19.21
C MET A 737 14.94 -35.98 -17.83
N PRO A 738 16.05 -36.73 -17.67
CA PRO A 738 16.80 -36.79 -16.40
C PRO A 738 17.29 -35.41 -15.96
N PHE A 739 17.99 -34.69 -16.83
CA PHE A 739 18.51 -33.34 -16.55
C PHE A 739 17.39 -32.32 -16.29
N VAL A 740 16.25 -32.41 -16.98
CA VAL A 740 15.06 -31.57 -16.72
C VAL A 740 14.55 -31.76 -15.30
N ARG A 741 14.48 -33.01 -14.81
CA ARG A 741 14.03 -33.33 -13.45
C ARG A 741 15.04 -32.87 -12.41
N GLU A 742 16.33 -33.18 -12.62
CA GLU A 742 17.41 -32.78 -11.72
C GLU A 742 17.47 -31.26 -11.51
N LEU A 743 17.42 -30.48 -12.60
CA LEU A 743 17.39 -29.01 -12.55
C LEU A 743 16.12 -28.47 -11.88
N SER A 744 14.95 -29.04 -12.20
CA SER A 744 13.68 -28.68 -11.57
C SER A 744 13.73 -28.87 -10.04
N GLU A 745 14.24 -30.01 -9.58
CA GLU A 745 14.44 -30.24 -8.15
C GLU A 745 15.52 -29.35 -7.54
N ALA A 746 16.64 -29.10 -8.24
CA ALA A 746 17.73 -28.27 -7.73
C ALA A 746 17.34 -26.79 -7.60
N LEU A 747 16.52 -26.27 -8.54
CA LEU A 747 15.88 -24.97 -8.45
C LEU A 747 14.88 -24.93 -7.29
N THR A 748 14.09 -26.00 -7.09
CA THR A 748 13.18 -26.15 -5.94
C THR A 748 13.95 -26.10 -4.61
N ARG A 749 15.07 -26.84 -4.50
CA ARG A 749 15.94 -26.86 -3.31
C ARG A 749 16.56 -25.50 -3.00
N ASN A 750 16.79 -24.66 -4.02
CA ASN A 750 17.26 -23.27 -3.88
C ASN A 750 16.14 -22.24 -3.66
N GLY A 751 14.87 -22.66 -3.55
CA GLY A 751 13.72 -21.76 -3.39
C GLY A 751 13.37 -20.95 -4.65
N VAL A 752 13.91 -21.32 -5.81
CA VAL A 752 13.75 -20.58 -7.07
C VAL A 752 12.42 -20.97 -7.74
N SER A 753 11.48 -20.02 -7.81
CA SER A 753 10.23 -20.23 -8.57
C SER A 753 10.54 -20.39 -10.05
N HIS A 754 10.11 -21.50 -10.65
CA HIS A 754 10.44 -21.84 -12.03
C HIS A 754 9.30 -22.59 -12.72
N LYS A 755 9.41 -22.74 -14.04
CA LYS A 755 8.44 -23.47 -14.86
C LYS A 755 9.11 -24.34 -15.92
N VAL A 756 8.86 -25.65 -15.88
CA VAL A 756 9.19 -26.56 -16.98
C VAL A 756 8.24 -26.33 -18.17
N ASP A 757 8.77 -26.35 -19.39
CA ASP A 757 7.99 -26.44 -20.63
C ASP A 757 8.67 -27.43 -21.61
N ASP A 758 8.21 -28.68 -21.53
CA ASP A 758 8.60 -29.85 -22.30
C ASP A 758 7.65 -30.16 -23.48
N SER A 759 6.69 -29.27 -23.74
CA SER A 759 5.68 -29.46 -24.78
C SER A 759 6.27 -29.33 -26.20
N SER A 760 5.58 -29.92 -27.18
CA SER A 760 6.04 -30.19 -28.55
C SER A 760 6.36 -28.98 -29.45
N GLY A 761 6.41 -27.77 -28.90
CA GLY A 761 6.84 -26.57 -29.60
C GLY A 761 8.36 -26.53 -29.82
N SER A 762 8.80 -25.92 -30.93
CA SER A 762 10.21 -25.56 -31.12
C SER A 762 10.70 -24.65 -29.97
N ILE A 763 12.00 -24.67 -29.69
CA ILE A 763 12.58 -23.89 -28.59
C ILE A 763 12.25 -22.39 -28.68
N GLY A 764 12.18 -21.82 -29.88
CA GLY A 764 11.72 -20.44 -30.10
C GLY A 764 10.27 -20.18 -29.72
N ARG A 765 9.35 -21.12 -29.97
CA ARG A 765 7.94 -21.03 -29.52
C ARG A 765 7.81 -21.18 -28.00
N ARG A 766 8.71 -21.95 -27.38
CA ARG A 766 8.78 -22.07 -25.91
C ARG A 766 9.33 -20.82 -25.26
N TYR A 767 10.43 -20.26 -25.78
CA TYR A 767 10.91 -18.94 -25.36
C TYR A 767 9.86 -17.84 -25.56
N ALA A 768 9.12 -17.81 -26.67
CA ALA A 768 8.00 -16.87 -26.84
C ALA A 768 6.98 -16.98 -25.70
N ARG A 769 6.55 -18.20 -25.32
CA ARG A 769 5.59 -18.39 -24.22
C ARG A 769 6.15 -18.13 -22.82
N THR A 770 7.46 -18.15 -22.60
CA THR A 770 8.08 -17.75 -21.32
C THR A 770 8.30 -16.24 -21.26
N ASP A 771 8.75 -15.65 -22.37
CA ASP A 771 8.93 -14.21 -22.53
C ASP A 771 7.58 -13.45 -22.33
N GLU A 772 6.49 -13.95 -22.92
CA GLU A 772 5.12 -13.41 -22.79
C GLU A 772 4.59 -13.29 -21.34
N ILE A 773 5.11 -14.08 -20.40
CA ILE A 773 4.76 -13.99 -18.97
C ILE A 773 5.90 -13.40 -18.13
N GLY A 774 6.91 -12.85 -18.79
CA GLY A 774 8.04 -12.17 -18.17
C GLY A 774 8.92 -13.05 -17.28
N VAL A 775 9.04 -14.36 -17.56
CA VAL A 775 10.04 -15.21 -16.88
C VAL A 775 11.41 -14.59 -17.10
N ALA A 776 12.18 -14.36 -16.02
CA ALA A 776 13.41 -13.58 -16.10
C ALA A 776 14.54 -14.31 -16.87
N PHE A 777 14.71 -15.60 -16.62
CA PHE A 777 15.77 -16.42 -17.24
C PHE A 777 15.21 -17.75 -17.77
N GLY A 778 15.90 -18.36 -18.74
CA GLY A 778 15.57 -19.69 -19.23
C GLY A 778 16.79 -20.57 -19.38
N ILE A 779 16.73 -21.78 -18.82
CA ILE A 779 17.77 -22.81 -18.99
C ILE A 779 17.36 -23.72 -20.15
N THR A 780 18.23 -23.87 -21.16
CA THR A 780 18.06 -24.87 -22.22
C THR A 780 19.03 -26.03 -22.06
N ILE A 781 18.46 -27.23 -22.04
CA ILE A 781 19.17 -28.51 -22.02
C ILE A 781 19.21 -29.02 -23.46
N ASP A 782 20.40 -29.23 -24.02
CA ASP A 782 20.58 -29.62 -25.41
C ASP A 782 21.49 -30.85 -25.55
N PHE A 783 21.85 -31.19 -26.79
CA PHE A 783 22.69 -32.35 -27.07
C PHE A 783 24.08 -32.22 -26.45
N ASP A 784 24.63 -31.02 -26.31
CA ASP A 784 25.90 -30.82 -25.61
C ASP A 784 25.77 -31.09 -24.11
N THR A 785 24.60 -30.85 -23.49
CA THR A 785 24.33 -31.25 -22.09
C THR A 785 24.42 -32.77 -21.91
N VAL A 786 23.91 -33.54 -22.84
CA VAL A 786 23.90 -35.03 -22.78
C VAL A 786 25.25 -35.61 -23.21
N ASN A 787 25.86 -35.06 -24.26
CA ASN A 787 26.99 -35.68 -24.96
C ASN A 787 28.37 -35.32 -24.39
N LYS A 788 28.51 -34.18 -23.70
CA LYS A 788 29.78 -33.69 -23.17
C LYS A 788 29.89 -33.92 -21.67
N THR A 789 31.13 -33.94 -21.19
CA THR A 789 31.49 -33.93 -19.76
C THR A 789 32.53 -32.82 -19.57
N PRO A 790 32.36 -31.87 -18.62
CA PRO A 790 31.24 -31.75 -17.68
C PRO A 790 29.89 -31.45 -18.36
N HIS A 791 28.80 -31.84 -17.68
CA HIS A 791 27.44 -31.61 -18.17
C HIS A 791 27.09 -30.12 -18.05
N THR A 792 26.98 -29.43 -19.18
CA THR A 792 26.70 -28.00 -19.25
C THR A 792 25.39 -27.71 -19.97
N ALA A 793 24.70 -26.65 -19.58
CA ALA A 793 23.45 -26.20 -20.21
C ALA A 793 23.54 -24.68 -20.46
N THR A 794 22.70 -24.16 -21.37
CA THR A 794 22.70 -22.70 -21.62
C THR A 794 21.77 -21.99 -20.63
N LEU A 795 22.16 -20.80 -20.21
CA LEU A 795 21.31 -19.85 -19.49
C LEU A 795 21.05 -18.66 -20.40
N ARG A 796 19.77 -18.33 -20.62
CA ARG A 796 19.31 -17.18 -21.40
C ARG A 796 18.75 -16.09 -20.49
N ASP A 797 19.14 -14.85 -20.74
CA ASP A 797 18.41 -13.66 -20.28
C ASP A 797 17.19 -13.39 -21.18
N ARG A 798 16.04 -13.07 -20.56
CA ARG A 798 14.83 -12.66 -21.27
C ARG A 798 15.07 -11.41 -22.13
N ASP A 799 15.61 -10.33 -21.57
CA ASP A 799 15.50 -9.03 -22.21
C ASP A 799 16.41 -8.92 -23.45
N SER A 800 17.72 -9.15 -23.28
CA SER A 800 18.72 -9.18 -24.37
C SER A 800 18.61 -10.40 -25.30
N MET A 801 17.91 -11.46 -24.86
CA MET A 801 17.91 -12.80 -25.46
C MET A 801 19.27 -13.51 -25.53
N ARG A 802 20.34 -12.93 -24.99
CA ARG A 802 21.70 -13.50 -25.03
C ARG A 802 21.82 -14.69 -24.09
N GLN A 803 22.80 -15.55 -24.37
CA GLN A 803 23.03 -16.81 -23.66
C GLN A 803 24.49 -16.97 -23.24
N ILE A 804 24.68 -17.55 -22.05
CA ILE A 804 25.94 -18.14 -21.61
C ILE A 804 25.78 -19.66 -21.47
N ARG A 805 26.88 -20.39 -21.28
CA ARG A 805 26.88 -21.82 -20.94
C ARG A 805 27.64 -22.02 -19.61
N ALA A 806 27.05 -22.79 -18.69
CA ALA A 806 27.61 -23.11 -17.38
C ALA A 806 27.30 -24.56 -16.98
N GLU A 807 27.89 -25.08 -15.90
CA GLU A 807 27.58 -26.44 -15.46
C GLU A 807 26.17 -26.56 -14.89
N VAL A 808 25.52 -27.71 -15.14
CA VAL A 808 24.15 -28.02 -14.69
C VAL A 808 24.01 -27.91 -13.17
N SER A 809 25.08 -28.19 -12.43
CA SER A 809 25.24 -28.05 -10.98
C SER A 809 25.23 -26.60 -10.48
N GLU A 810 25.80 -25.66 -11.24
CA GLU A 810 25.98 -24.25 -10.84
C GLU A 810 24.76 -23.38 -11.16
N LEU A 811 24.05 -23.70 -12.25
CA LEU A 811 22.92 -22.91 -12.75
C LEU A 811 21.84 -22.55 -11.70
N PRO A 812 21.43 -23.44 -10.77
CA PRO A 812 20.46 -23.09 -9.73
C PRO A 812 20.92 -21.97 -8.80
N GLU A 813 22.23 -21.89 -8.51
CA GLU A 813 22.83 -20.85 -7.67
C GLU A 813 22.91 -19.51 -8.42
N ILE A 814 23.38 -19.55 -9.67
CA ILE A 814 23.47 -18.37 -10.55
C ILE A 814 22.09 -17.71 -10.69
N VAL A 815 21.04 -18.52 -10.92
CA VAL A 815 19.67 -18.03 -11.08
C VAL A 815 19.07 -17.55 -9.76
N ARG A 816 19.37 -18.19 -8.62
CA ARG A 816 19.01 -17.71 -7.28
C ARG A 816 19.58 -16.31 -7.02
N ASP A 817 20.85 -16.11 -7.33
CA ASP A 817 21.56 -14.87 -6.99
C ASP A 817 21.20 -13.73 -7.95
N LEU A 818 20.94 -14.04 -9.23
CA LEU A 818 20.27 -13.12 -10.17
C LEU A 818 18.86 -12.73 -9.70
N ALA A 819 18.05 -13.69 -9.25
CA ALA A 819 16.67 -13.46 -8.79
C ALA A 819 16.59 -12.61 -7.52
N ASN A 820 17.58 -12.75 -6.63
CA ASN A 820 17.73 -11.92 -5.43
C ASN A 820 18.32 -10.53 -5.74
N GLY A 821 18.87 -10.31 -6.93
CA GLY A 821 19.59 -9.08 -7.29
C GLY A 821 20.96 -8.95 -6.63
N ALA A 822 21.58 -10.07 -6.25
CA ALA A 822 22.92 -10.14 -5.67
C ALA A 822 24.03 -10.09 -6.75
N ILE A 823 23.70 -10.47 -7.99
CA ILE A 823 24.52 -10.30 -9.20
C ILE A 823 23.66 -9.81 -10.36
N THR A 824 24.29 -9.16 -11.34
CA THR A 824 23.65 -8.68 -12.58
C THR A 824 23.97 -9.58 -13.78
N TRP A 825 23.19 -9.48 -14.86
CA TRP A 825 23.47 -10.21 -16.10
C TRP A 825 24.84 -9.87 -16.70
N SER A 826 25.29 -8.61 -16.62
CA SER A 826 26.62 -8.20 -17.09
C SER A 826 27.78 -8.82 -16.28
N GLU A 827 27.54 -9.24 -15.04
CA GLU A 827 28.52 -9.99 -14.23
C GLU A 827 28.48 -11.49 -14.50
N VAL A 828 27.38 -12.00 -15.06
CA VAL A 828 27.27 -13.38 -15.53
C VAL A 828 27.97 -13.53 -16.88
N GLU A 829 27.75 -12.60 -17.83
CA GLU A 829 28.46 -12.57 -19.11
C GLU A 829 29.98 -12.35 -19.00
N SER A 830 30.47 -11.75 -17.90
CA SER A 830 31.91 -11.57 -17.68
C SER A 830 32.58 -12.74 -16.96
N LYS A 831 31.81 -13.72 -16.46
CA LYS A 831 32.29 -14.91 -15.74
C LYS A 831 32.15 -16.20 -16.53
N TYR A 832 31.08 -16.34 -17.33
CA TYR A 832 30.74 -17.58 -18.04
C TYR A 832 30.86 -17.41 -19.56
N PRO A 833 31.26 -18.46 -20.31
CA PRO A 833 31.41 -18.38 -21.76
C PRO A 833 30.07 -18.09 -22.45
N ILE A 834 30.10 -17.13 -23.37
CA ILE A 834 28.96 -16.78 -24.23
C ILE A 834 28.66 -17.96 -25.17
N PHE A 835 27.39 -18.27 -25.38
CA PHE A 835 26.97 -19.38 -26.23
C PHE A 835 26.87 -18.96 -27.70
N GLU A 836 27.81 -19.42 -28.52
CA GLU A 836 27.85 -19.17 -29.97
C GLU A 836 27.11 -20.26 -30.78
N GLY A 837 26.95 -21.46 -30.23
CA GLY A 837 26.22 -22.58 -30.83
C GLY A 837 26.42 -23.89 -30.06
N GLN A 838 25.64 -24.93 -30.39
CA GLN A 838 25.90 -26.31 -29.95
C GLN A 838 26.89 -26.97 -30.92
N GLU A 839 27.79 -27.82 -30.41
CA GLU A 839 28.74 -28.55 -31.26
C GLU A 839 28.26 -29.96 -31.63
N THR A 840 27.45 -30.59 -30.78
CA THR A 840 26.92 -31.94 -30.99
C THR A 840 25.44 -31.93 -31.39
N SER A 841 25.05 -33.01 -32.05
CA SER A 841 23.67 -33.31 -32.45
C SER A 841 23.16 -34.56 -31.71
N LYS A 842 21.98 -35.05 -32.08
CA LYS A 842 21.57 -36.41 -31.70
C LYS A 842 22.62 -37.38 -32.25
N LYS A 843 23.26 -38.16 -31.37
CA LYS A 843 24.07 -39.31 -31.79
C LYS A 843 23.16 -40.25 -32.58
N GLU A 844 23.58 -40.61 -33.78
CA GLU A 844 23.01 -41.77 -34.45
C GLU A 844 23.38 -42.99 -33.61
N THR A 845 22.37 -43.72 -33.16
CA THR A 845 22.55 -45.02 -32.52
C THR A 845 23.01 -45.98 -33.60
N VAL A 846 24.33 -46.14 -33.72
CA VAL A 846 24.93 -47.32 -34.33
C VAL A 846 24.44 -48.51 -33.52
N GLU A 847 23.65 -49.37 -34.14
CA GLU A 847 23.22 -50.64 -33.54
C GLU A 847 24.40 -51.62 -33.58
N GLU A 848 24.92 -51.98 -32.40
CA GLU A 848 25.80 -53.13 -32.16
C GLU A 848 25.00 -54.26 -31.46
#